data_AF-A0A9D6LTE3-F1
#
_entry.id   AF-A0A9D6LTE3-F1
#
_cell.length_a   1.000
_cell.length_b   1.000
_cell.length_c   1.000
_cell.angle_alpha   90.00
_cell.angle_beta   90.00
_cell.angle_gamma   90.00
#
_symmetry.space_group_name_H-M   'P 1'
#
loop_
_entity.id
_entity.type
_entity.pdbx_description
1 polymer ?
#
loop_
_entity_poly.entity_id
_entity_poly.type
_entity_poly.pdbx_seq_one_letter_code
_entity_poly.pdbx_strand_id
1 'polypeptide(L)'
;MSTLRKSILFGLAAAAAVVVAKKAELFPVLKSDAAIGKQSGGFYLLPTNQLLRPWGEQAMIPGRPVDLAFDSSKRLLAVLNWRGVLLLHGSTGTRLAEVPSRATSYTGIAFRPGDRELWASETTRHGPDGLLIASLDERGMPGKAEHVKLDGHPVPAGIAFSPDGETAYVAFSRSNTLAIIEASSRRLKKEIPVGMAPFAVVVSAKHDMIFVSNRGGRRPASEDKLAPSSGSMVASDPATGATISGTVSVIGARSHAAREVEVGLAPSGLALSPDESTLAVANGHSDSATLVNISTLATTHVKIPTWPESSDGGYLGSQPIGVAFAPTGRTLYVACGGNNAVDIVNFDGKRWKVAGAVPTGWFPSALAVDREGALRIVNIKGTGNTADGKGAFNSKEYEGSLVKIPPPMAPQIAAGTREVAAANSPKFEPAGGVLIPSALGIAHVLLIVKENRTYDQVFGDIPKGNGDPKLVFYGRDVTPNHHALAEHYVLLDNFHTGGAISFDGHHWLMQGFVSDYVERAFASSPRGYAWNLGDALTVSPAGFFWQGGRPLDIRIYGEFCEPARWDPARQSAGDMDEADQRTWSDYWRLYKEGNWEKAQGCRSGVPALTRFINARFPYSSTTIPDQIRVEEFLRELAEWEKSGRMPNLIVLTLNNDHTNGTRPGSPTPRAMVADNDLALGRMVEAISKSSFWPRSLILAVEDDAQDGLDHVDGHRTVALVIGPHIRRGVVDSNHYNQTSMIRTIQDIFRIPPRTRFLASARVMTSIFTPAADRTPYQCLTPKVALDEMNPPLNALSGRRLWAARQSLAMNWSEPDDIPQDILNRILWWDSKGYDKPYPKLR
;
A
#
# COMPACT_ATOMS: atom_id res chain seq x y z
N MET A 1 -29.16 18.44 -66.33
CA MET A 1 -28.53 19.08 -65.15
C MET A 1 -29.21 18.56 -63.90
N SER A 2 -28.44 18.31 -62.83
CA SER A 2 -28.86 18.11 -61.43
C SER A 2 -29.23 16.72 -60.85
N THR A 3 -28.59 15.61 -61.23
CA THR A 3 -28.60 14.37 -60.39
C THR A 3 -27.45 13.38 -60.70
N LEU A 4 -26.21 13.86 -60.94
CA LEU A 4 -25.05 12.95 -61.07
C LEU A 4 -23.71 13.54 -60.59
N ARG A 5 -23.76 14.44 -59.59
CA ARG A 5 -22.58 14.96 -58.89
C ARG A 5 -22.95 15.21 -57.42
N LYS A 6 -23.13 14.16 -56.64
CA LYS A 6 -23.14 14.24 -55.16
C LYS A 6 -22.90 12.90 -54.44
N SER A 7 -22.54 11.83 -55.16
CA SER A 7 -22.32 10.49 -54.57
C SER A 7 -20.87 9.99 -54.65
N ILE A 8 -19.89 10.84 -54.97
CA ILE A 8 -18.47 10.43 -55.11
C ILE A 8 -17.52 11.24 -54.19
N LEU A 9 -18.04 12.00 -53.22
CA LEU A 9 -17.19 12.72 -52.24
C LEU A 9 -17.32 12.28 -50.77
N PHE A 10 -18.08 11.23 -50.47
CA PHE A 10 -18.14 10.63 -49.12
C PHE A 10 -17.63 9.17 -49.06
N GLY A 11 -17.22 8.61 -50.20
CA GLY A 11 -16.70 7.23 -50.31
C GLY A 11 -15.17 7.11 -50.33
N LEU A 12 -14.42 8.21 -50.28
CA LEU A 12 -12.96 8.22 -50.40
C LEU A 12 -12.21 8.81 -49.18
N ALA A 13 -12.92 9.31 -48.17
CA ALA A 13 -12.32 9.67 -46.88
C ALA A 13 -12.27 8.50 -45.88
N ALA A 14 -12.98 7.40 -46.16
CA ALA A 14 -13.02 6.20 -45.29
C ALA A 14 -12.14 5.03 -45.80
N ALA A 15 -11.54 5.14 -46.99
CA ALA A 15 -10.77 4.05 -47.61
C ALA A 15 -9.27 4.39 -47.85
N ALA A 16 -8.80 5.58 -47.49
CA ALA A 16 -7.42 6.02 -47.66
C ALA A 16 -6.64 6.24 -46.34
N ALA A 17 -7.16 5.75 -45.21
CA ALA A 17 -6.43 5.65 -43.94
C ALA A 17 -6.06 4.20 -43.56
N VAL A 18 -6.07 3.30 -44.56
CA VAL A 18 -5.49 1.93 -44.45
C VAL A 18 -4.12 1.88 -45.15
N VAL A 19 -3.58 3.04 -45.53
CA VAL A 19 -2.18 3.17 -45.96
C VAL A 19 -1.30 3.19 -44.71
N VAL A 20 -0.75 2.02 -44.37
CA VAL A 20 0.41 1.81 -43.47
C VAL A 20 0.43 2.80 -42.30
N ALA A 21 -0.59 2.76 -41.45
CA ALA A 21 -0.42 3.28 -40.11
C ALA A 21 0.61 2.37 -39.43
N LYS A 22 1.89 2.77 -39.43
CA LYS A 22 2.80 2.42 -38.33
C LYS A 22 1.93 2.56 -37.08
N LYS A 23 1.69 1.47 -36.33
CA LYS A 23 0.99 1.55 -35.04
C LYS A 23 1.64 2.68 -34.28
N ALA A 24 0.99 3.85 -34.21
CA ALA A 24 1.45 4.91 -33.35
C ALA A 24 1.34 4.31 -31.95
N GLU A 25 2.47 4.20 -31.25
CA GLU A 25 2.43 3.72 -29.87
C GLU A 25 1.55 4.68 -29.06
N LEU A 26 0.62 4.14 -28.26
CA LEU A 26 -0.37 4.94 -27.51
C LEU A 26 0.30 5.86 -26.48
N PHE A 27 1.46 5.45 -25.99
CA PHE A 27 2.36 6.20 -25.13
C PHE A 27 3.77 6.18 -25.75
N PRO A 28 4.54 7.26 -25.62
CA PRO A 28 5.92 7.27 -26.07
C PRO A 28 6.79 6.33 -25.20
N VAL A 29 7.92 5.90 -25.75
CA VAL A 29 9.01 5.36 -24.93
C VAL A 29 9.51 6.49 -24.02
N LEU A 30 9.44 6.26 -22.71
CA LEU A 30 9.86 7.22 -21.70
C LEU A 30 11.37 7.32 -21.67
N LYS A 31 11.88 8.51 -21.37
CA LYS A 31 13.31 8.69 -21.08
C LYS A 31 13.74 7.81 -19.92
N SER A 32 15.00 7.38 -19.94
CA SER A 32 15.52 6.49 -18.90
C SER A 32 15.52 7.17 -17.52
N ASP A 33 15.58 8.50 -17.49
CA ASP A 33 15.53 9.42 -16.35
C ASP A 33 14.17 10.13 -16.18
N ALA A 34 13.09 9.59 -16.76
CA ALA A 34 11.78 10.22 -16.69
C ALA A 34 11.35 10.55 -15.26
N ALA A 35 10.92 11.78 -15.02
CA ALA A 35 10.36 12.19 -13.74
C ALA A 35 8.97 11.57 -13.53
N ILE A 36 8.65 11.25 -12.28
CA ILE A 36 7.28 10.93 -11.87
C ILE A 36 6.38 12.12 -12.18
N GLY A 37 5.14 11.82 -12.51
CA GLY A 37 4.09 12.78 -12.69
C GLY A 37 3.82 13.18 -14.12
N LYS A 38 3.41 14.43 -14.34
CA LYS A 38 2.74 14.84 -15.57
C LYS A 38 3.71 14.87 -16.76
N GLN A 39 3.38 14.13 -17.82
CA GLN A 39 4.18 14.05 -19.03
C GLN A 39 3.63 14.95 -20.15
N SER A 40 4.48 15.29 -21.13
CA SER A 40 4.17 16.20 -22.25
C SER A 40 3.00 15.76 -23.14
N GLY A 41 2.58 14.49 -23.06
CA GLY A 41 1.41 13.95 -23.76
C GLY A 41 0.08 13.98 -22.98
N GLY A 42 0.02 14.66 -21.83
CA GLY A 42 -1.19 14.74 -21.00
C GLY A 42 -1.53 13.44 -20.27
N PHE A 43 -0.53 12.60 -20.04
CA PHE A 43 -0.61 11.40 -19.20
C PHE A 43 0.37 11.54 -18.03
N TYR A 44 0.30 10.66 -17.05
CA TYR A 44 1.10 10.72 -15.82
C TYR A 44 1.92 9.44 -15.66
N LEU A 45 3.17 9.55 -15.19
CA LEU A 45 3.97 8.42 -14.71
C LEU A 45 3.76 8.31 -13.19
N LEU A 46 3.29 7.17 -12.71
CA LEU A 46 3.06 6.94 -11.29
C LEU A 46 4.31 6.35 -10.60
N PRO A 47 4.48 6.54 -9.28
CA PRO A 47 5.54 5.91 -8.50
C PRO A 47 5.59 4.38 -8.62
N THR A 48 4.48 3.74 -8.97
CA THR A 48 4.35 2.28 -9.18
C THR A 48 4.75 1.80 -10.57
N ASN A 49 5.40 2.63 -11.40
CA ASN A 49 5.74 2.33 -12.79
C ASN A 49 4.51 2.03 -13.67
N GLN A 50 3.42 2.76 -13.45
CA GLN A 50 2.25 2.72 -14.31
C GLN A 50 2.07 4.08 -14.98
N LEU A 51 1.52 4.07 -16.18
CA LEU A 51 1.02 5.30 -16.80
C LEU A 51 -0.45 5.49 -16.46
N LEU A 52 -0.88 6.74 -16.46
CA LEU A 52 -2.27 7.09 -16.22
C LEU A 52 -2.72 8.16 -17.23
N ARG A 53 -3.82 7.89 -17.93
CA ARG A 53 -4.54 8.86 -18.74
C ARG A 53 -6.04 8.64 -18.54
N PRO A 54 -6.62 9.18 -17.44
CA PRO A 54 -8.00 8.88 -17.09
C PRO A 54 -8.95 9.37 -18.17
N TRP A 55 -9.98 8.58 -18.47
CA TRP A 55 -11.06 9.02 -19.35
C TRP A 55 -12.16 9.74 -18.57
N GLY A 56 -12.89 10.60 -19.27
CA GLY A 56 -14.04 11.30 -18.70
C GLY A 56 -13.67 12.56 -17.93
N GLU A 57 -14.70 13.19 -17.35
CA GLU A 57 -14.55 14.38 -16.53
C GLU A 57 -14.08 13.97 -15.13
N GLN A 58 -13.02 14.61 -14.63
CA GLN A 58 -12.46 14.37 -13.30
C GLN A 58 -12.75 15.54 -12.38
N ALA A 59 -13.25 15.24 -11.18
CA ALA A 59 -13.29 16.16 -10.05
C ALA A 59 -12.31 15.66 -8.98
N MET A 60 -11.28 16.44 -8.68
CA MET A 60 -10.32 16.08 -7.63
C MET A 60 -10.96 16.22 -6.25
N ILE A 61 -10.64 15.28 -5.37
CA ILE A 61 -11.15 15.21 -4.00
C ILE A 61 -9.93 15.23 -3.07
N PRO A 62 -9.76 16.30 -2.27
CA PRO A 62 -8.75 16.31 -1.21
C PRO A 62 -8.99 15.14 -0.24
N GLY A 63 -7.96 14.33 0.00
CA GLY A 63 -8.05 13.14 0.83
C GLY A 63 -8.14 11.83 0.04
N ARG A 64 -8.74 10.81 0.67
CA ARG A 64 -8.82 9.43 0.16
C ARG A 64 -10.28 8.97 0.13
N PRO A 65 -11.01 9.22 -0.97
CA PRO A 65 -12.37 8.71 -1.13
C PRO A 65 -12.32 7.20 -1.41
N VAL A 66 -13.09 6.42 -0.66
CA VAL A 66 -13.02 4.94 -0.68
C VAL A 66 -14.32 4.27 -1.11
N ASP A 67 -15.46 4.95 -0.95
CA ASP A 67 -16.79 4.40 -1.21
C ASP A 67 -17.78 5.47 -1.66
N LEU A 68 -18.89 5.07 -2.27
CA LEU A 68 -19.94 5.98 -2.72
C LEU A 68 -21.33 5.32 -2.70
N ALA A 69 -22.38 6.12 -2.50
CA ALA A 69 -23.77 5.69 -2.61
C ALA A 69 -24.65 6.78 -3.22
N PHE A 70 -25.65 6.38 -4.02
CA PHE A 70 -26.72 7.26 -4.47
C PHE A 70 -27.90 7.22 -3.48
N ASP A 71 -28.64 8.32 -3.39
CA ASP A 71 -30.00 8.29 -2.83
C ASP A 71 -30.91 7.44 -3.72
N SER A 72 -32.08 7.01 -3.22
CA SER A 72 -32.98 6.11 -3.96
C SER A 72 -33.36 6.68 -5.33
N SER A 73 -33.47 8.00 -5.40
CA SER A 73 -33.79 8.69 -6.63
C SER A 73 -32.58 8.83 -7.55
N LYS A 74 -31.32 8.73 -7.10
CA LYS A 74 -30.07 9.11 -7.81
C LYS A 74 -29.92 10.62 -8.11
N ARG A 75 -30.54 11.47 -7.30
CA ARG A 75 -30.36 12.93 -7.31
C ARG A 75 -29.10 13.36 -6.55
N LEU A 76 -28.74 12.66 -5.49
CA LEU A 76 -27.58 12.93 -4.65
C LEU A 76 -26.61 11.77 -4.71
N LEU A 77 -25.32 12.09 -4.73
CA LEU A 77 -24.23 11.13 -4.60
C LEU A 77 -23.46 11.47 -3.33
N ALA A 78 -23.41 10.53 -2.39
CA ALA A 78 -22.56 10.63 -1.23
C ALA A 78 -21.24 9.89 -1.48
N VAL A 79 -20.11 10.48 -1.09
CA VAL A 79 -18.78 9.88 -1.20
C VAL A 79 -18.14 9.82 0.18
N LEU A 80 -17.77 8.61 0.61
CA LEU A 80 -17.07 8.36 1.87
C LEU A 80 -15.59 8.71 1.70
N ASN A 81 -15.13 9.75 2.38
CA ASN A 81 -13.77 10.26 2.34
C ASN A 81 -13.14 10.20 3.74
N TRP A 82 -11.81 10.12 3.84
CA TRP A 82 -11.08 9.86 5.09
C TRP A 82 -11.45 10.70 6.33
N ARG A 83 -12.00 11.91 6.17
CA ARG A 83 -12.37 12.85 7.24
C ARG A 83 -13.82 13.35 7.14
N GLY A 84 -14.66 12.66 6.37
CA GLY A 84 -16.06 13.07 6.22
C GLY A 84 -16.75 12.48 5.01
N VAL A 85 -17.99 12.90 4.83
CA VAL A 85 -18.83 12.47 3.71
C VAL A 85 -19.10 13.67 2.81
N LEU A 86 -18.68 13.59 1.56
CA LEU A 86 -18.99 14.60 0.55
C LEU A 86 -20.37 14.32 -0.03
N LEU A 87 -21.21 15.35 -0.10
CA LEU A 87 -22.50 15.31 -0.78
C LEU A 87 -22.38 16.05 -2.10
N LEU A 88 -22.68 15.36 -3.19
CA LEU A 88 -22.55 15.83 -4.55
C LEU A 88 -23.88 15.72 -5.29
N HIS A 89 -24.08 16.55 -6.30
CA HIS A 89 -25.18 16.40 -7.23
C HIS A 89 -24.97 15.18 -8.12
N GLY A 90 -25.96 14.28 -8.21
CA GLY A 90 -25.80 12.95 -8.80
C GLY A 90 -25.40 12.96 -10.28
N SER A 91 -25.97 13.85 -11.09
CA SER A 91 -25.71 13.89 -12.53
C SER A 91 -24.48 14.73 -12.94
N THR A 92 -24.11 15.74 -12.13
CA THR A 92 -22.99 16.65 -12.45
C THR A 92 -21.74 16.39 -11.62
N GLY A 93 -21.84 15.68 -10.50
CA GLY A 93 -20.73 15.52 -9.55
C GLY A 93 -20.37 16.79 -8.78
N THR A 94 -21.13 17.88 -8.94
CA THR A 94 -20.87 19.16 -8.28
C THR A 94 -21.02 19.01 -6.78
N ARG A 95 -20.03 19.50 -6.00
CA ARG A 95 -20.08 19.50 -4.54
C ARG A 95 -21.20 20.40 -4.01
N LEU A 96 -22.04 19.83 -3.16
CA LEU A 96 -23.15 20.50 -2.48
C LEU A 96 -22.81 20.81 -1.02
N ALA A 97 -22.28 19.81 -0.30
CA ALA A 97 -21.94 19.93 1.11
C ALA A 97 -20.88 18.89 1.54
N GLU A 98 -20.43 18.98 2.79
CA GLU A 98 -19.63 17.96 3.44
C GLU A 98 -20.11 17.79 4.88
N VAL A 99 -20.21 16.54 5.34
CA VAL A 99 -20.48 16.20 6.73
C VAL A 99 -19.15 15.75 7.35
N PRO A 100 -18.57 16.50 8.31
CA PRO A 100 -17.29 16.15 8.88
C PRO A 100 -17.38 14.87 9.73
N SER A 101 -16.29 14.11 9.73
CA SER A 101 -16.07 12.94 10.58
C SER A 101 -14.68 13.03 11.20
N ARG A 102 -14.48 12.42 12.37
CA ARG A 102 -13.13 12.28 12.95
C ARG A 102 -12.25 11.44 12.02
N ALA A 103 -12.78 10.30 11.59
CA ALA A 103 -12.17 9.36 10.67
C ALA A 103 -13.25 8.39 10.18
N THR A 104 -13.31 8.18 8.88
CA THR A 104 -14.22 7.19 8.30
C THR A 104 -13.60 5.81 8.28
N SER A 105 -14.47 4.81 8.16
CA SER A 105 -14.06 3.47 7.76
C SER A 105 -13.60 3.41 6.31
N TYR A 106 -13.14 2.24 5.93
CA TYR A 106 -12.55 1.91 4.63
C TYR A 106 -13.60 1.42 3.60
N THR A 107 -14.88 1.42 4.02
CA THR A 107 -16.13 1.28 3.25
C THR A 107 -17.32 1.57 4.19
N GLY A 108 -18.53 1.70 3.66
CA GLY A 108 -19.75 1.79 4.46
C GLY A 108 -20.40 3.15 4.40
N ILE A 109 -21.27 3.32 3.41
CA ILE A 109 -22.10 4.51 3.24
C ILE A 109 -23.42 4.13 2.59
N ALA A 110 -24.54 4.62 3.14
CA ALA A 110 -25.87 4.32 2.61
C ALA A 110 -26.89 5.40 2.98
N PHE A 111 -27.81 5.69 2.06
CA PHE A 111 -29.02 6.45 2.37
C PHE A 111 -30.06 5.51 2.98
N ARG A 112 -30.70 5.95 4.06
CA ARG A 112 -31.87 5.28 4.60
C ARG A 112 -33.05 5.46 3.62
N PRO A 113 -33.87 4.43 3.35
CA PRO A 113 -35.08 4.56 2.54
C PRO A 113 -35.92 5.79 2.94
N GLY A 114 -36.35 6.56 1.94
CA GLY A 114 -36.95 7.88 2.10
C GLY A 114 -35.96 9.05 1.97
N ASP A 115 -34.65 8.77 1.91
CA ASP A 115 -33.57 9.72 1.58
C ASP A 115 -33.48 10.95 2.49
N ARG A 116 -33.92 10.83 3.74
CA ARG A 116 -33.83 11.89 4.78
C ARG A 116 -32.71 11.66 5.79
N GLU A 117 -32.03 10.52 5.73
CA GLU A 117 -30.87 10.23 6.56
C GLU A 117 -29.78 9.54 5.72
N LEU A 118 -28.54 9.97 5.93
CA LEU A 118 -27.34 9.38 5.38
C LEU A 118 -26.52 8.78 6.50
N TRP A 119 -26.13 7.51 6.35
CA TRP A 119 -25.36 6.76 7.33
C TRP A 119 -23.99 6.44 6.76
N ALA A 120 -22.94 6.58 7.57
CA ALA A 120 -21.57 6.25 7.22
C ALA A 120 -20.84 5.58 8.39
N SER A 121 -19.98 4.62 8.08
CA SER A 121 -19.17 3.91 9.08
C SER A 121 -17.96 4.74 9.51
N GLU A 122 -17.72 4.83 10.82
CA GLU A 122 -16.61 5.56 11.44
C GLU A 122 -15.73 4.61 12.25
N THR A 123 -14.41 4.79 12.15
CA THR A 123 -13.44 3.96 12.88
C THR A 123 -12.06 4.62 12.88
N THR A 124 -11.28 4.29 13.90
CA THR A 124 -9.87 4.65 14.05
C THR A 124 -9.09 3.41 14.50
N ARG A 125 -7.76 3.42 14.38
CA ARG A 125 -6.87 2.29 14.72
C ARG A 125 -7.21 1.59 16.05
N HIS A 126 -7.53 2.38 17.09
CA HIS A 126 -7.81 1.90 18.45
C HIS A 126 -9.24 2.23 18.94
N GLY A 127 -10.12 2.63 18.02
CA GLY A 127 -11.44 3.17 18.35
C GLY A 127 -11.44 4.57 19.01
N PRO A 128 -12.62 5.09 19.39
CA PRO A 128 -13.93 4.45 19.31
C PRO A 128 -14.40 4.28 17.86
N ASP A 129 -15.13 3.20 17.63
CA ASP A 129 -15.87 3.00 16.38
C ASP A 129 -17.29 3.55 16.50
N GLY A 130 -17.91 3.85 15.36
CA GLY A 130 -19.25 4.38 15.36
C GLY A 130 -19.92 4.43 14.00
N LEU A 131 -21.11 5.04 13.99
CA LEU A 131 -21.86 5.38 12.79
C LEU A 131 -22.12 6.88 12.78
N LEU A 132 -21.68 7.56 11.73
CA LEU A 132 -22.08 8.93 11.41
C LEU A 132 -23.47 8.88 10.77
N ILE A 133 -24.43 9.60 11.37
CA ILE A 133 -25.80 9.74 10.85
C ILE A 133 -26.08 11.22 10.62
N ALA A 134 -26.29 11.60 9.36
CA ALA A 134 -26.64 12.96 8.96
C ALA A 134 -28.10 13.03 8.49
N SER A 135 -28.89 13.89 9.13
CA SER A 135 -30.22 14.25 8.62
C SER A 135 -30.11 15.10 7.36
N LEU A 136 -31.05 14.93 6.42
CA LEU A 136 -31.10 15.66 5.16
C LEU A 136 -32.45 16.36 5.01
N ASP A 137 -32.42 17.61 4.57
CA ASP A 137 -33.63 18.33 4.20
C ASP A 137 -34.19 17.85 2.84
N GLU A 138 -35.30 18.44 2.39
CA GLU A 138 -35.92 18.11 1.08
C GLU A 138 -34.99 18.31 -0.11
N ARG A 139 -34.06 19.26 0.03
CA ARG A 139 -33.08 19.61 -1.00
C ARG A 139 -31.85 18.71 -0.92
N GLY A 140 -31.74 17.84 0.08
CA GLY A 140 -30.59 16.97 0.27
C GLY A 140 -29.43 17.63 1.01
N MET A 141 -29.66 18.78 1.63
CA MET A 141 -28.64 19.48 2.41
C MET A 141 -28.55 18.90 3.82
N PRO A 142 -27.33 18.71 4.35
CA PRO A 142 -27.16 18.12 5.67
C PRO A 142 -27.60 19.09 6.77
N GLY A 143 -28.43 18.58 7.68
CA GLY A 143 -28.83 19.21 8.93
C GLY A 143 -27.95 18.77 10.09
N LYS A 144 -28.58 18.24 11.15
CA LYS A 144 -27.85 17.69 12.30
C LYS A 144 -27.13 16.39 11.91
N ALA A 145 -25.87 16.29 12.32
CA ALA A 145 -25.07 15.06 12.32
C ALA A 145 -24.94 14.49 13.74
N GLU A 146 -24.96 13.17 13.87
CA GLU A 146 -24.74 12.45 15.12
C GLU A 146 -23.75 11.32 14.91
N HIS A 147 -22.96 11.04 15.95
CA HIS A 147 -21.96 9.97 15.98
C HIS A 147 -22.40 8.91 16.98
N VAL A 148 -22.97 7.81 16.49
CA VAL A 148 -23.46 6.70 17.33
C VAL A 148 -22.27 5.81 17.68
N LYS A 149 -21.86 5.81 18.94
CA LYS A 149 -20.77 4.95 19.43
C LYS A 149 -21.16 3.47 19.34
N LEU A 150 -20.22 2.65 18.89
CA LEU A 150 -20.30 1.19 18.92
C LEU A 150 -19.28 0.65 19.93
N ASP A 151 -19.74 -0.16 20.88
CA ASP A 151 -18.89 -0.75 21.91
C ASP A 151 -18.15 -2.00 21.38
N GLY A 152 -16.97 -2.29 21.93
CA GLY A 152 -16.20 -3.49 21.59
C GLY A 152 -15.30 -3.37 20.35
N HIS A 153 -15.13 -2.16 19.80
CA HIS A 153 -14.30 -1.89 18.60
C HIS A 153 -14.60 -2.85 17.43
N PRO A 154 -15.88 -2.96 17.00
CA PRO A 154 -16.31 -3.97 16.02
C PRO A 154 -15.82 -3.71 14.58
N VAL A 155 -15.30 -2.52 14.30
CA VAL A 155 -14.88 -2.04 12.97
C VAL A 155 -16.03 -2.12 11.97
N PRO A 156 -16.99 -1.16 12.01
CA PRO A 156 -18.10 -1.12 11.08
C PRO A 156 -17.61 -0.89 9.66
N ALA A 157 -18.16 -1.65 8.71
CA ALA A 157 -17.85 -1.60 7.28
C ALA A 157 -19.14 -1.31 6.49
N GLY A 158 -19.50 -2.13 5.50
CA GLY A 158 -20.67 -1.96 4.65
C GLY A 158 -21.98 -1.79 5.41
N ILE A 159 -22.85 -0.92 4.91
CA ILE A 159 -24.17 -0.61 5.47
C ILE A 159 -25.23 -0.85 4.38
N ALA A 160 -26.32 -1.52 4.74
CA ALA A 160 -27.53 -1.59 3.93
C ALA A 160 -28.78 -1.50 4.81
N PHE A 161 -29.95 -1.22 4.22
CA PHE A 161 -31.21 -1.10 4.97
C PHE A 161 -32.24 -2.13 4.53
N SER A 162 -33.14 -2.49 5.42
CA SER A 162 -34.40 -3.14 5.07
C SER A 162 -35.23 -2.22 4.14
N PRO A 163 -36.13 -2.76 3.30
CA PRO A 163 -36.87 -1.94 2.33
C PRO A 163 -37.75 -0.85 2.95
N ASP A 164 -38.26 -1.09 4.16
CA ASP A 164 -39.02 -0.11 4.96
C ASP A 164 -38.14 0.93 5.67
N GLY A 165 -36.81 0.75 5.66
CA GLY A 165 -35.86 1.59 6.36
C GLY A 165 -35.92 1.48 7.89
N GLU A 166 -36.61 0.49 8.47
CA GLU A 166 -36.68 0.33 9.93
C GLU A 166 -35.43 -0.32 10.51
N THR A 167 -34.71 -1.11 9.71
CA THR A 167 -33.53 -1.87 10.13
C THR A 167 -32.32 -1.51 9.28
N ALA A 168 -31.20 -1.20 9.92
CA ALA A 168 -29.89 -1.12 9.30
C ALA A 168 -29.10 -2.41 9.55
N TYR A 169 -28.48 -2.92 8.49
CA TYR A 169 -27.57 -4.07 8.51
C TYR A 169 -26.15 -3.58 8.30
N VAL A 170 -25.27 -3.80 9.27
CA VAL A 170 -23.89 -3.30 9.25
C VAL A 170 -22.91 -4.44 9.43
N ALA A 171 -21.95 -4.57 8.52
CA ALA A 171 -20.87 -5.54 8.66
C ALA A 171 -19.91 -5.09 9.78
N PHE A 172 -19.76 -5.91 10.81
CA PHE A 172 -18.79 -5.70 11.88
C PHE A 172 -17.56 -6.54 11.59
N SER A 173 -16.58 -5.91 10.95
CA SER A 173 -15.45 -6.60 10.35
C SER A 173 -14.59 -7.30 11.38
N ARG A 174 -14.29 -6.66 12.52
CA ARG A 174 -13.46 -7.24 13.58
C ARG A 174 -14.20 -8.34 14.33
N SER A 175 -15.50 -8.14 14.57
CA SER A 175 -16.35 -9.10 15.28
C SER A 175 -16.72 -10.34 14.45
N ASN A 176 -16.54 -10.30 13.12
CA ASN A 176 -16.97 -11.35 12.20
C ASN A 176 -18.49 -11.60 12.26
N THR A 177 -19.26 -10.51 12.33
CA THR A 177 -20.73 -10.53 12.47
C THR A 177 -21.41 -9.55 11.53
N LEU A 178 -22.70 -9.79 11.25
CA LEU A 178 -23.63 -8.79 10.72
C LEU A 178 -24.45 -8.24 11.88
N ALA A 179 -24.32 -6.94 12.14
CA ALA A 179 -25.12 -6.21 13.11
C ALA A 179 -26.49 -5.82 12.55
N ILE A 180 -27.52 -6.02 13.35
CA ILE A 180 -28.91 -5.59 13.09
C ILE A 180 -29.20 -4.43 14.05
N ILE A 181 -29.38 -3.25 13.49
CA ILE A 181 -29.59 -2.00 14.24
C ILE A 181 -30.98 -1.46 13.90
N GLU A 182 -31.77 -1.14 14.91
CA GLU A 182 -33.04 -0.43 14.70
C GLU A 182 -32.76 1.02 14.34
N ALA A 183 -33.18 1.44 13.14
CA ALA A 183 -32.74 2.70 12.57
C ALA A 183 -33.29 3.93 13.30
N SER A 184 -34.52 3.85 13.84
CA SER A 184 -35.15 4.95 14.56
C SER A 184 -34.53 5.22 15.93
N SER A 185 -34.27 4.15 16.70
CA SER A 185 -33.67 4.25 18.05
C SER A 185 -32.14 4.19 18.04
N ARG A 186 -31.54 3.83 16.90
CA ARG A 186 -30.09 3.66 16.68
C ARG A 186 -29.49 2.59 17.59
N ARG A 187 -30.32 1.63 18.01
CA ARG A 187 -29.94 0.59 18.97
C ARG A 187 -29.58 -0.70 18.28
N LEU A 188 -28.39 -1.23 18.58
CA LEU A 188 -28.00 -2.60 18.22
C LEU A 188 -28.99 -3.59 18.86
N LYS A 189 -29.66 -4.40 18.03
CA LYS A 189 -30.62 -5.42 18.48
C LYS A 189 -29.98 -6.78 18.56
N LYS A 190 -29.14 -7.13 17.58
CA LYS A 190 -28.57 -8.46 17.42
C LYS A 190 -27.34 -8.43 16.53
N GLU A 191 -26.44 -9.38 16.75
CA GLU A 191 -25.36 -9.72 15.83
C GLU A 191 -25.55 -11.16 15.33
N ILE A 192 -25.37 -11.38 14.03
CA ILE A 192 -25.41 -12.69 13.38
C ILE A 192 -23.99 -13.08 12.99
N PRO A 193 -23.46 -14.23 13.45
CA PRO A 193 -22.17 -14.73 12.98
C PRO A 193 -22.17 -14.93 11.46
N VAL A 194 -21.15 -14.39 10.80
CA VAL A 194 -20.89 -14.58 9.37
C VAL A 194 -19.48 -15.15 9.18
N GLY A 195 -18.99 -15.18 7.94
CA GLY A 195 -17.60 -15.54 7.65
C GLY A 195 -16.61 -14.51 8.20
N MET A 196 -15.33 -14.71 7.89
CA MET A 196 -14.23 -13.93 8.45
C MET A 196 -14.05 -12.59 7.74
N ALA A 197 -13.85 -11.52 8.52
CA ALA A 197 -13.66 -10.16 8.05
C ALA A 197 -14.76 -9.69 7.06
N PRO A 198 -16.03 -9.61 7.50
CA PRO A 198 -17.12 -9.13 6.66
C PRO A 198 -16.86 -7.68 6.21
N PHE A 199 -17.32 -7.36 4.99
CA PHE A 199 -16.99 -6.13 4.29
C PHE A 199 -18.21 -5.41 3.72
N ALA A 200 -18.72 -5.78 2.54
CA ALA A 200 -19.90 -5.16 1.94
C ALA A 200 -21.19 -5.86 2.36
N VAL A 201 -22.30 -5.13 2.36
CA VAL A 201 -23.65 -5.64 2.66
C VAL A 201 -24.61 -5.18 1.57
N VAL A 202 -25.43 -6.09 1.04
CA VAL A 202 -26.56 -5.75 0.14
C VAL A 202 -27.81 -6.53 0.53
N VAL A 203 -28.99 -5.95 0.32
CA VAL A 203 -30.29 -6.54 0.66
C VAL A 203 -31.11 -6.77 -0.60
N SER A 204 -31.59 -7.99 -0.80
CA SER A 204 -32.59 -8.33 -1.81
C SER A 204 -33.97 -8.36 -1.17
N ALA A 205 -34.77 -7.33 -1.47
CA ALA A 205 -36.14 -7.22 -1.00
C ALA A 205 -37.02 -8.33 -1.59
N LYS A 206 -36.77 -8.69 -2.86
CA LYS A 206 -37.57 -9.67 -3.61
C LYS A 206 -37.42 -11.09 -3.06
N HIS A 207 -36.25 -11.44 -2.55
CA HIS A 207 -35.92 -12.79 -2.10
C HIS A 207 -35.82 -12.94 -0.58
N ASP A 208 -36.05 -11.88 0.20
CA ASP A 208 -35.90 -11.88 1.67
C ASP A 208 -34.48 -12.29 2.11
N MET A 209 -33.46 -11.79 1.41
CA MET A 209 -32.06 -12.16 1.64
C MET A 209 -31.17 -10.94 1.87
N ILE A 210 -30.17 -11.12 2.73
CA ILE A 210 -29.05 -10.22 2.96
C ILE A 210 -27.79 -10.95 2.55
N PHE A 211 -26.91 -10.27 1.82
CA PHE A 211 -25.63 -10.80 1.38
C PHE A 211 -24.49 -10.02 2.02
N VAL A 212 -23.50 -10.72 2.56
CA VAL A 212 -22.32 -10.13 3.21
C VAL A 212 -21.06 -10.78 2.63
N SER A 213 -20.15 -9.98 2.07
CA SER A 213 -18.87 -10.48 1.56
C SER A 213 -17.87 -10.67 2.70
N ASN A 214 -17.20 -11.82 2.78
CA ASN A 214 -16.25 -12.15 3.84
C ASN A 214 -14.83 -12.24 3.29
N ARG A 215 -14.01 -11.20 3.55
CA ARG A 215 -12.67 -11.07 2.95
C ARG A 215 -11.71 -12.18 3.36
N GLY A 216 -11.82 -12.61 4.62
CA GLY A 216 -11.06 -13.73 5.18
C GLY A 216 -11.66 -15.10 4.86
N GLY A 217 -12.79 -15.14 4.14
CA GLY A 217 -13.46 -16.34 3.71
C GLY A 217 -14.24 -17.05 4.81
N ARG A 218 -14.29 -18.38 4.74
CA ARG A 218 -15.02 -19.21 5.71
C ARG A 218 -14.34 -19.17 7.08
N ARG A 219 -15.09 -19.51 8.11
CA ARG A 219 -14.51 -19.80 9.42
C ARG A 219 -13.53 -20.99 9.31
N PRO A 220 -12.41 -20.98 10.06
CA PRO A 220 -11.44 -22.07 10.00
C PRO A 220 -12.01 -23.41 10.49
N ALA A 221 -11.55 -24.49 9.86
CA ALA A 221 -11.75 -25.87 10.27
C ALA A 221 -10.57 -26.34 11.14
N SER A 222 -10.70 -27.50 11.77
CA SER A 222 -9.71 -28.05 12.73
C SER A 222 -8.33 -28.33 12.12
N GLU A 223 -8.29 -28.64 10.83
CA GLU A 223 -7.11 -29.04 10.07
C GLU A 223 -6.41 -27.87 9.36
N ASP A 224 -7.06 -26.70 9.34
CA ASP A 224 -6.53 -25.54 8.67
C ASP A 224 -5.22 -25.06 9.33
N LYS A 225 -4.33 -24.55 8.50
CA LYS A 225 -3.25 -23.68 8.98
C LYS A 225 -3.84 -22.30 9.20
N LEU A 226 -3.42 -21.67 10.29
CA LEU A 226 -4.02 -20.43 10.76
C LEU A 226 -3.00 -19.30 10.71
N ALA A 227 -3.48 -18.12 10.34
CA ALA A 227 -2.74 -16.87 10.49
C ALA A 227 -3.62 -15.81 11.18
N PRO A 228 -3.01 -14.85 11.91
CA PRO A 228 -3.76 -13.77 12.55
C PRO A 228 -4.43 -12.84 11.54
N SER A 229 -5.57 -12.27 11.93
CA SER A 229 -6.22 -11.16 11.23
C SER A 229 -7.08 -10.39 12.25
N SER A 230 -6.66 -9.16 12.59
CA SER A 230 -7.40 -8.21 13.44
C SER A 230 -7.99 -8.81 14.74
N GLY A 231 -7.24 -9.63 15.47
CA GLY A 231 -7.69 -10.25 16.72
C GLY A 231 -8.48 -11.56 16.56
N SER A 232 -8.53 -12.12 15.35
CA SER A 232 -9.05 -13.46 15.06
C SER A 232 -8.01 -14.29 14.31
N MET A 233 -8.26 -15.60 14.17
CA MET A 233 -7.47 -16.48 13.31
C MET A 233 -8.26 -16.83 12.05
N VAL A 234 -7.62 -16.78 10.89
CA VAL A 234 -8.21 -17.15 9.60
C VAL A 234 -7.45 -18.32 8.98
N ALA A 235 -8.13 -19.09 8.13
CA ALA A 235 -7.51 -20.18 7.39
C ALA A 235 -6.53 -19.60 6.35
N SER A 236 -5.29 -20.07 6.37
CA SER A 236 -4.18 -19.52 5.59
C SER A 236 -3.36 -20.60 4.89
N ASP A 237 -2.72 -20.18 3.80
CA ASP A 237 -1.83 -21.01 3.02
C ASP A 237 -0.49 -21.13 3.76
N PRO A 238 0.01 -22.35 4.03
CA PRO A 238 1.24 -22.53 4.81
C PRO A 238 2.52 -22.07 4.09
N ALA A 239 2.50 -21.86 2.78
CA ALA A 239 3.66 -21.43 2.01
C ALA A 239 3.76 -19.91 1.91
N THR A 240 2.63 -19.22 1.77
CA THR A 240 2.55 -17.77 1.58
C THR A 240 2.09 -17.05 2.84
N GLY A 241 1.16 -17.60 3.61
CA GLY A 241 0.45 -16.93 4.70
C GLY A 241 -0.84 -16.23 4.28
N ALA A 242 -1.18 -16.23 2.99
CA ALA A 242 -2.40 -15.62 2.46
C ALA A 242 -3.65 -16.42 2.83
N THR A 243 -4.81 -15.77 2.82
CA THR A 243 -6.11 -16.44 2.99
C THR A 243 -6.40 -17.45 1.88
N ILE A 244 -6.96 -18.62 2.23
CA ILE A 244 -7.23 -19.70 1.26
C ILE A 244 -8.66 -19.76 0.74
N SER A 245 -9.56 -18.94 1.27
CA SER A 245 -10.96 -18.94 0.85
C SER A 245 -11.55 -17.54 0.79
N GLY A 246 -12.60 -17.36 0.01
CA GLY A 246 -13.47 -16.20 0.01
C GLY A 246 -14.93 -16.66 -0.02
N THR A 247 -15.79 -16.05 0.78
CA THR A 247 -17.21 -16.44 0.86
C THR A 247 -18.14 -15.23 0.86
N VAL A 248 -19.39 -15.48 0.50
CA VAL A 248 -20.52 -14.58 0.77
C VAL A 248 -21.46 -15.29 1.74
N SER A 249 -21.76 -14.66 2.87
CA SER A 249 -22.84 -15.10 3.75
C SER A 249 -24.18 -14.67 3.19
N VAL A 250 -25.10 -15.63 3.03
CA VAL A 250 -26.50 -15.44 2.63
C VAL A 250 -27.37 -15.63 3.86
N ILE A 251 -28.06 -14.57 4.25
CA ILE A 251 -28.82 -14.52 5.51
C ILE A 251 -30.29 -14.23 5.17
N GLY A 252 -31.22 -15.01 5.70
CA GLY A 252 -32.65 -14.70 5.58
C GLY A 252 -32.98 -13.44 6.37
N ALA A 253 -33.58 -12.42 5.74
CA ALA A 253 -33.76 -11.12 6.39
C ALA A 253 -34.74 -11.18 7.58
N ARG A 254 -35.75 -12.05 7.52
CA ARG A 254 -36.66 -12.33 8.65
C ARG A 254 -36.22 -13.48 9.53
N SER A 255 -35.73 -14.58 8.94
CA SER A 255 -35.38 -15.80 9.69
C SER A 255 -34.05 -15.70 10.42
N HIS A 256 -33.16 -14.81 9.97
CA HIS A 256 -31.77 -14.67 10.40
C HIS A 256 -30.95 -15.96 10.23
N ALA A 257 -31.43 -16.93 9.45
CA ALA A 257 -30.68 -18.14 9.13
C ALA A 257 -29.56 -17.80 8.14
N ALA A 258 -28.32 -18.16 8.47
CA ALA A 258 -27.13 -17.86 7.67
C ALA A 258 -26.55 -19.13 7.04
N ARG A 259 -26.07 -19.01 5.80
CA ARG A 259 -25.24 -20.01 5.11
C ARG A 259 -24.19 -19.30 4.27
N GLU A 260 -23.10 -19.98 3.92
CA GLU A 260 -22.03 -19.40 3.10
C GLU A 260 -22.03 -19.97 1.68
N VAL A 261 -21.65 -19.13 0.72
CA VAL A 261 -21.42 -19.48 -0.68
C VAL A 261 -19.97 -19.16 -1.01
N GLU A 262 -19.27 -20.12 -1.59
CA GLU A 262 -17.87 -19.93 -2.02
C GLU A 262 -17.77 -19.00 -3.23
N VAL A 263 -16.82 -18.08 -3.17
CA VAL A 263 -16.49 -17.11 -4.23
C VAL A 263 -14.97 -17.00 -4.36
N GLY A 264 -14.45 -16.07 -5.17
CA GLY A 264 -13.01 -15.83 -5.23
C GLY A 264 -12.44 -15.21 -3.94
N LEU A 265 -11.11 -15.21 -3.80
CA LEU A 265 -10.39 -14.71 -2.63
C LEU A 265 -10.54 -13.19 -2.45
N ALA A 266 -10.56 -12.77 -1.18
CA ALA A 266 -10.79 -11.39 -0.76
C ALA A 266 -12.01 -10.73 -1.43
N PRO A 267 -13.22 -11.34 -1.31
CA PRO A 267 -14.43 -10.77 -1.87
C PRO A 267 -14.74 -9.42 -1.22
N SER A 268 -15.08 -8.42 -2.03
CA SER A 268 -15.22 -7.02 -1.61
C SER A 268 -16.57 -6.45 -2.03
N GLY A 269 -16.63 -5.62 -3.08
CA GLY A 269 -17.87 -5.01 -3.56
C GLY A 269 -18.94 -6.03 -3.96
N LEU A 270 -20.20 -5.72 -3.64
CA LEU A 270 -21.38 -6.51 -3.98
C LEU A 270 -22.38 -5.66 -4.79
N ALA A 271 -23.01 -6.25 -5.80
CA ALA A 271 -24.10 -5.59 -6.52
C ALA A 271 -25.18 -6.60 -6.92
N LEU A 272 -26.45 -6.24 -6.75
CA LEU A 272 -27.58 -7.01 -7.27
C LEU A 272 -27.89 -6.57 -8.71
N SER A 273 -28.24 -7.52 -9.57
CA SER A 273 -28.83 -7.20 -10.87
C SER A 273 -30.16 -6.46 -10.68
N PRO A 274 -30.59 -5.62 -11.64
CA PRO A 274 -31.82 -4.83 -11.51
C PRO A 274 -33.09 -5.66 -11.23
N ASP A 275 -33.11 -6.93 -11.65
CA ASP A 275 -34.21 -7.87 -11.43
C ASP A 275 -34.04 -8.73 -10.15
N GLU A 276 -32.97 -8.49 -9.40
CA GLU A 276 -32.51 -9.25 -8.23
C GLU A 276 -32.38 -10.76 -8.48
N SER A 277 -32.04 -11.20 -9.70
CA SER A 277 -31.81 -12.62 -10.01
C SER A 277 -30.35 -13.05 -9.82
N THR A 278 -29.41 -12.10 -9.91
CA THR A 278 -27.96 -12.34 -9.87
C THR A 278 -27.29 -11.38 -8.90
N LEU A 279 -26.40 -11.91 -8.05
CA LEU A 279 -25.47 -11.12 -7.24
C LEU A 279 -24.09 -11.16 -7.91
N ALA A 280 -23.47 -10.00 -8.14
CA ALA A 280 -22.08 -9.89 -8.55
C ALA A 280 -21.19 -9.60 -7.32
N VAL A 281 -20.01 -10.22 -7.31
CA VAL A 281 -19.02 -10.14 -6.24
C VAL A 281 -17.65 -9.84 -6.85
N ALA A 282 -16.98 -8.78 -6.42
CA ALA A 282 -15.61 -8.48 -6.82
C ALA A 282 -14.62 -9.25 -5.94
N ASN A 283 -13.62 -9.93 -6.52
CA ASN A 283 -12.65 -10.74 -5.77
C ASN A 283 -11.21 -10.24 -6.01
N GLY A 284 -10.71 -9.43 -5.07
CA GLY A 284 -9.45 -8.69 -5.25
C GLY A 284 -8.20 -9.57 -5.31
N HIS A 285 -8.17 -10.67 -4.56
CA HIS A 285 -7.03 -11.58 -4.48
C HIS A 285 -7.07 -12.72 -5.49
N SER A 286 -8.19 -12.91 -6.20
CA SER A 286 -8.29 -13.90 -7.28
C SER A 286 -8.29 -13.28 -8.68
N ASP A 287 -8.23 -11.95 -8.79
CA ASP A 287 -8.36 -11.23 -10.07
C ASP A 287 -9.59 -11.71 -10.85
N SER A 288 -10.74 -11.78 -10.17
CA SER A 288 -12.00 -12.27 -10.77
C SER A 288 -13.23 -11.52 -10.26
N ALA A 289 -14.34 -11.68 -10.97
CA ALA A 289 -15.68 -11.39 -10.47
C ALA A 289 -16.49 -12.70 -10.40
N THR A 290 -17.24 -12.92 -9.32
CA THR A 290 -18.15 -14.06 -9.19
C THR A 290 -19.60 -13.60 -9.36
N LEU A 291 -20.36 -14.31 -10.17
CA LEU A 291 -21.78 -14.12 -10.38
C LEU A 291 -22.52 -15.26 -9.66
N VAL A 292 -23.42 -14.94 -8.75
CA VAL A 292 -24.20 -15.90 -7.96
C VAL A 292 -25.66 -15.81 -8.40
N ASN A 293 -26.24 -16.91 -8.87
CA ASN A 293 -27.69 -16.98 -9.08
C ASN A 293 -28.38 -17.01 -7.72
N ILE A 294 -29.28 -16.06 -7.44
CA ILE A 294 -29.83 -15.90 -6.09
C ILE A 294 -30.78 -17.04 -5.70
N SER A 295 -31.50 -17.60 -6.67
CA SER A 295 -32.44 -18.69 -6.41
C SER A 295 -31.77 -20.04 -6.14
N THR A 296 -30.67 -20.35 -6.83
CA THR A 296 -29.98 -21.64 -6.74
C THR A 296 -28.68 -21.59 -5.95
N LEU A 297 -28.13 -20.38 -5.74
CA LEU A 297 -26.78 -20.11 -5.24
C LEU A 297 -25.64 -20.69 -6.08
N ALA A 298 -25.92 -21.08 -7.32
CA ALA A 298 -24.88 -21.50 -8.26
C ALA A 298 -23.97 -20.30 -8.60
N THR A 299 -22.66 -20.54 -8.62
CA THR A 299 -21.64 -19.51 -8.88
C THR A 299 -21.03 -19.65 -10.27
N THR A 300 -20.66 -18.53 -10.88
CA THR A 300 -19.91 -18.44 -12.13
C THR A 300 -18.76 -17.47 -11.95
N HIS A 301 -17.54 -17.91 -12.18
CA HIS A 301 -16.34 -17.08 -12.03
C HIS A 301 -15.92 -16.52 -13.39
N VAL A 302 -15.68 -15.21 -13.44
CA VAL A 302 -15.15 -14.50 -14.60
C VAL A 302 -13.77 -14.00 -14.23
N LYS A 303 -12.73 -14.54 -14.87
CA LYS A 303 -11.35 -14.03 -14.72
C LYS A 303 -11.29 -12.62 -15.30
N ILE A 304 -10.76 -11.69 -14.52
CA ILE A 304 -10.44 -10.34 -14.97
C ILE A 304 -8.99 -10.34 -15.46
N PRO A 305 -8.68 -9.75 -16.63
CA PRO A 305 -7.33 -9.73 -17.16
C PRO A 305 -6.38 -8.89 -16.29
N THR A 306 -5.11 -9.28 -16.32
CA THR A 306 -4.02 -8.60 -15.63
C THR A 306 -3.01 -8.15 -16.68
N TRP A 307 -2.55 -6.90 -16.63
CA TRP A 307 -1.61 -6.34 -17.63
C TRP A 307 -0.28 -5.91 -16.99
N PRO A 308 0.90 -6.27 -17.53
CA PRO A 308 1.10 -7.12 -18.71
C PRO A 308 0.51 -8.51 -18.49
N GLU A 309 0.04 -9.13 -19.57
CA GLU A 309 -0.42 -10.52 -19.53
C GLU A 309 0.81 -11.44 -19.46
N SER A 310 0.79 -12.45 -18.59
CA SER A 310 1.78 -13.52 -18.65
C SER A 310 1.34 -14.58 -19.66
N SER A 311 2.30 -15.28 -20.24
CA SER A 311 2.03 -16.36 -21.22
C SER A 311 1.21 -17.52 -20.64
N ASP A 312 1.23 -17.70 -19.32
CA ASP A 312 0.50 -18.73 -18.56
C ASP A 312 -0.72 -18.17 -17.78
N GLY A 313 -0.99 -16.86 -17.86
CA GLY A 313 -2.02 -16.18 -17.08
C GLY A 313 -1.78 -16.13 -15.56
N GLY A 314 -0.57 -16.47 -15.09
CA GLY A 314 -0.17 -16.56 -13.69
C GLY A 314 0.13 -15.24 -12.97
N TYR A 315 0.21 -14.08 -13.64
CA TYR A 315 0.41 -12.81 -12.92
C TYR A 315 -0.83 -12.39 -12.14
N LEU A 316 -0.64 -12.05 -10.86
CA LEU A 316 -1.65 -11.45 -10.00
C LEU A 316 -1.55 -9.92 -10.00
N GLY A 317 -2.69 -9.25 -9.88
CA GLY A 317 -2.78 -7.86 -9.44
C GLY A 317 -3.70 -6.96 -10.25
N SER A 318 -4.73 -7.48 -10.93
CA SER A 318 -5.81 -6.62 -11.47
C SER A 318 -6.65 -5.99 -10.35
N GLN A 319 -6.81 -6.70 -9.23
CA GLN A 319 -7.53 -6.30 -8.03
C GLN A 319 -8.95 -5.76 -8.32
N PRO A 320 -9.92 -6.63 -8.66
CA PRO A 320 -11.35 -6.27 -8.71
C PRO A 320 -11.90 -5.95 -7.31
N ILE A 321 -12.41 -4.72 -7.13
CA ILE A 321 -12.78 -4.19 -5.81
C ILE A 321 -14.23 -3.73 -5.74
N GLY A 322 -14.72 -3.08 -6.79
CA GLY A 322 -16.09 -2.56 -6.86
C GLY A 322 -16.85 -3.16 -8.04
N VAL A 323 -18.16 -3.31 -7.93
CA VAL A 323 -19.03 -3.78 -9.01
C VAL A 323 -20.31 -2.97 -9.11
N ALA A 324 -20.82 -2.78 -10.33
CA ALA A 324 -22.15 -2.22 -10.56
C ALA A 324 -22.75 -2.76 -11.86
N PHE A 325 -24.05 -3.07 -11.87
CA PHE A 325 -24.75 -3.45 -13.10
C PHE A 325 -25.19 -2.22 -13.89
N ALA A 326 -25.10 -2.31 -15.21
CA ALA A 326 -25.84 -1.42 -16.10
C ALA A 326 -27.36 -1.61 -15.90
N PRO A 327 -28.20 -0.60 -16.23
CA PRO A 327 -29.65 -0.68 -16.00
C PRO A 327 -30.34 -1.85 -16.71
N THR A 328 -29.75 -2.38 -17.79
CA THR A 328 -30.26 -3.54 -18.52
C THR A 328 -30.03 -4.87 -17.82
N GLY A 329 -29.16 -4.92 -16.81
CA GLY A 329 -28.72 -6.16 -16.15
C GLY A 329 -27.84 -7.07 -17.01
N ARG A 330 -27.52 -6.70 -18.26
CA ARG A 330 -26.70 -7.51 -19.18
C ARG A 330 -25.22 -7.13 -19.23
N THR A 331 -24.87 -6.04 -18.56
CA THR A 331 -23.49 -5.56 -18.45
C THR A 331 -23.18 -5.32 -16.98
N LEU A 332 -22.03 -5.83 -16.55
CA LEU A 332 -21.44 -5.61 -15.24
C LEU A 332 -20.16 -4.78 -15.43
N TYR A 333 -20.05 -3.71 -14.67
CA TYR A 333 -18.85 -2.88 -14.58
C TYR A 333 -18.07 -3.28 -13.33
N VAL A 334 -16.76 -3.43 -13.45
CA VAL A 334 -15.86 -3.89 -12.38
C VAL A 334 -14.72 -2.89 -12.21
N ALA A 335 -14.63 -2.21 -11.07
CA ALA A 335 -13.48 -1.37 -10.74
C ALA A 335 -12.27 -2.24 -10.39
N CYS A 336 -11.17 -2.04 -11.10
CA CYS A 336 -9.95 -2.80 -10.97
C CYS A 336 -8.81 -1.88 -10.52
N GLY A 337 -8.57 -1.86 -9.20
CA GLY A 337 -7.65 -0.94 -8.55
C GLY A 337 -6.22 -1.07 -9.08
N GLY A 338 -5.78 -2.31 -9.26
CA GLY A 338 -4.44 -2.60 -9.75
C GLY A 338 -4.27 -2.23 -11.23
N ASN A 339 -5.30 -2.35 -12.06
CA ASN A 339 -5.24 -2.00 -13.48
C ASN A 339 -5.46 -0.50 -13.77
N ASN A 340 -5.88 0.29 -12.77
CA ASN A 340 -6.35 1.68 -12.96
C ASN A 340 -7.45 1.77 -14.03
N ALA A 341 -8.40 0.84 -14.00
CA ALA A 341 -9.43 0.69 -15.03
C ALA A 341 -10.78 0.23 -14.48
N VAL A 342 -11.81 0.39 -15.30
CA VAL A 342 -13.09 -0.33 -15.16
C VAL A 342 -13.17 -1.39 -16.25
N ASP A 343 -13.22 -2.66 -15.86
CA ASP A 343 -13.48 -3.78 -16.75
C ASP A 343 -15.00 -3.91 -17.02
N ILE A 344 -15.35 -4.20 -18.27
CA ILE A 344 -16.72 -4.37 -18.75
C ILE A 344 -16.95 -5.86 -19.01
N VAL A 345 -17.91 -6.45 -18.31
CA VAL A 345 -18.32 -7.84 -18.47
C VAL A 345 -19.74 -7.90 -19.02
N ASN A 346 -19.92 -8.56 -20.16
CA ASN A 346 -21.22 -8.68 -20.82
C ASN A 346 -21.77 -10.10 -20.71
N PHE A 347 -23.09 -10.20 -20.60
CA PHE A 347 -23.84 -11.44 -20.71
C PHE A 347 -24.32 -11.64 -22.15
N ASP A 348 -23.87 -12.72 -22.80
CA ASP A 348 -24.25 -13.04 -24.20
C ASP A 348 -25.58 -13.81 -24.31
N GLY A 349 -26.32 -13.95 -23.20
CA GLY A 349 -27.52 -14.78 -23.10
C GLY A 349 -27.25 -16.19 -22.58
N LYS A 350 -25.98 -16.63 -22.52
CA LYS A 350 -25.58 -17.93 -21.98
C LYS A 350 -24.48 -17.81 -20.92
N ARG A 351 -23.53 -16.89 -21.10
CA ARG A 351 -22.36 -16.74 -20.23
C ARG A 351 -21.93 -15.29 -20.09
N TRP A 352 -21.29 -15.01 -18.96
CA TRP A 352 -20.62 -13.75 -18.68
C TRP A 352 -19.20 -13.77 -19.25
N LYS A 353 -18.79 -12.69 -19.92
CA LYS A 353 -17.45 -12.53 -20.48
C LYS A 353 -16.94 -11.11 -20.40
N VAL A 354 -15.64 -10.97 -20.16
CA VAL A 354 -14.95 -9.68 -20.30
C VAL A 354 -15.01 -9.23 -21.76
N ALA A 355 -15.57 -8.05 -22.00
CA ALA A 355 -15.63 -7.38 -23.29
C ALA A 355 -14.45 -6.45 -23.51
N GLY A 356 -13.84 -5.96 -22.43
CA GLY A 356 -12.68 -5.07 -22.43
C GLY A 356 -12.69 -4.14 -21.21
N ALA A 357 -11.95 -3.04 -21.28
CA ALA A 357 -11.73 -2.13 -20.16
C ALA A 357 -11.72 -0.66 -20.63
N VAL A 358 -11.97 0.27 -19.71
CA VAL A 358 -11.77 1.71 -19.92
C VAL A 358 -10.88 2.28 -18.80
N PRO A 359 -9.92 3.17 -19.09
CA PRO A 359 -9.03 3.71 -18.08
C PRO A 359 -9.74 4.74 -17.18
N THR A 360 -9.31 4.81 -15.92
CA THR A 360 -9.80 5.77 -14.91
C THR A 360 -8.59 6.40 -14.19
N GLY A 361 -8.83 7.05 -13.04
CA GLY A 361 -7.79 7.51 -12.12
C GLY A 361 -7.06 6.35 -11.44
N TRP A 362 -6.09 6.70 -10.60
CA TRP A 362 -5.25 5.78 -9.85
C TRP A 362 -6.06 5.12 -8.72
N PHE A 363 -6.13 3.80 -8.80
CA PHE A 363 -6.76 2.92 -7.82
C PHE A 363 -8.27 3.14 -7.65
N PRO A 364 -9.09 2.84 -8.68
CA PRO A 364 -10.55 2.87 -8.56
C PRO A 364 -11.03 1.87 -7.50
N SER A 365 -11.80 2.36 -6.53
CA SER A 365 -12.28 1.53 -5.41
C SER A 365 -13.77 1.25 -5.46
N ALA A 366 -14.58 2.22 -5.86
CA ALA A 366 -16.04 2.12 -5.88
C ALA A 366 -16.61 2.74 -7.16
N LEU A 367 -17.72 2.17 -7.63
CA LEU A 367 -18.46 2.73 -8.75
C LEU A 367 -19.97 2.58 -8.58
N ALA A 368 -20.72 3.48 -9.20
CA ALA A 368 -22.16 3.33 -9.41
C ALA A 368 -22.59 3.92 -10.74
N VAL A 369 -23.81 3.59 -11.16
CA VAL A 369 -24.42 4.09 -12.39
C VAL A 369 -25.46 5.15 -12.06
N ASP A 370 -25.39 6.32 -12.68
CA ASP A 370 -26.35 7.42 -12.49
C ASP A 370 -27.72 7.14 -13.18
N ARG A 371 -28.59 8.15 -13.29
CA ARG A 371 -29.89 8.03 -13.96
C ARG A 371 -29.75 7.90 -15.47
N GLU A 372 -28.73 8.53 -16.03
CA GLU A 372 -28.44 8.59 -17.45
C GLU A 372 -27.65 7.36 -17.95
N GLY A 373 -27.27 6.44 -17.04
CA GLY A 373 -26.51 5.24 -17.35
C GLY A 373 -25.00 5.45 -17.35
N ALA A 374 -24.51 6.65 -17.00
CA ALA A 374 -23.09 6.94 -16.89
C ALA A 374 -22.51 6.46 -15.56
N LEU A 375 -21.25 6.06 -15.61
CA LEU A 375 -20.47 5.63 -14.46
C LEU A 375 -20.09 6.85 -13.61
N ARG A 376 -20.11 6.65 -12.30
CA ARG A 376 -19.43 7.46 -11.29
C ARG A 376 -18.42 6.57 -10.61
N ILE A 377 -17.15 6.93 -10.70
CA ILE A 377 -16.04 6.10 -10.23
C ILE A 377 -15.23 6.91 -9.25
N VAL A 378 -15.07 6.40 -8.04
CA VAL A 378 -14.17 6.97 -7.04
C VAL A 378 -12.81 6.29 -7.15
N ASN A 379 -11.76 7.09 -7.26
CA ASN A 379 -10.37 6.65 -7.26
C ASN A 379 -9.68 7.16 -5.99
N ILE A 380 -9.05 6.25 -5.24
CA ILE A 380 -8.46 6.56 -3.93
C ILE A 380 -7.30 7.55 -4.07
N LYS A 381 -6.52 7.42 -5.16
CA LYS A 381 -5.27 8.14 -5.39
C LYS A 381 -5.32 9.12 -6.57
N GLY A 382 -6.49 9.38 -7.16
CA GLY A 382 -6.67 10.46 -8.14
C GLY A 382 -5.74 10.34 -9.36
N THR A 383 -4.89 11.33 -9.62
CA THR A 383 -3.78 11.23 -10.59
C THR A 383 -2.41 11.05 -9.93
N GLY A 384 -2.40 10.85 -8.61
CA GLY A 384 -1.25 11.02 -7.73
C GLY A 384 -0.96 12.51 -7.49
N ASN A 385 -0.34 12.83 -6.35
CA ASN A 385 0.23 14.16 -6.11
C ASN A 385 1.48 14.36 -6.97
N THR A 386 1.22 14.61 -8.25
CA THR A 386 2.19 14.51 -9.35
C THR A 386 2.36 15.84 -10.08
N ALA A 387 2.07 16.94 -9.39
CA ALA A 387 2.19 18.26 -9.95
C ALA A 387 3.67 18.68 -10.03
N ASP A 388 4.18 18.88 -11.25
CA ASP A 388 5.55 19.36 -11.52
C ASP A 388 5.75 20.84 -11.12
N GLY A 389 5.68 21.13 -9.81
CA GLY A 389 5.90 22.43 -9.22
C GLY A 389 7.36 22.70 -8.81
N LYS A 390 7.72 23.96 -8.55
CA LYS A 390 8.98 24.30 -7.86
C LYS A 390 8.73 24.42 -6.36
N GLY A 391 9.12 23.46 -5.53
CA GLY A 391 8.85 23.52 -4.09
C GLY A 391 9.36 22.30 -3.33
N ALA A 392 8.94 22.17 -2.08
CA ALA A 392 9.14 20.97 -1.28
C ALA A 392 7.85 20.14 -1.29
N PHE A 393 7.98 18.86 -1.55
CA PHE A 393 6.92 17.87 -1.69
C PHE A 393 7.00 16.84 -0.57
N ASN A 394 5.87 16.19 -0.28
CA ASN A 394 5.81 15.01 0.58
C ASN A 394 4.80 13.98 0.02
N SER A 395 4.93 12.70 0.41
CA SER A 395 4.10 11.63 -0.16
C SER A 395 2.68 11.53 0.42
N LYS A 396 2.35 12.27 1.50
CA LYS A 396 1.04 12.23 2.19
C LYS A 396 0.07 13.33 1.78
N GLU A 397 0.39 14.10 0.76
CA GLU A 397 -0.54 14.98 0.07
C GLU A 397 -1.54 14.14 -0.74
N TYR A 398 -2.51 13.52 -0.06
CA TYR A 398 -3.48 12.65 -0.72
C TYR A 398 -4.49 13.43 -1.55
N GLU A 399 -4.62 13.00 -2.80
CA GLU A 399 -5.58 13.54 -3.74
C GLU A 399 -6.32 12.38 -4.43
N GLY A 400 -7.58 12.18 -4.08
CA GLY A 400 -8.48 11.26 -4.76
C GLY A 400 -9.18 11.92 -5.95
N SER A 401 -10.04 11.18 -6.65
CA SER A 401 -10.92 11.79 -7.65
C SER A 401 -12.26 11.07 -7.78
N LEU A 402 -13.26 11.83 -8.26
CA LEU A 402 -14.49 11.30 -8.83
C LEU A 402 -14.45 11.46 -10.35
N VAL A 403 -14.65 10.37 -11.08
CA VAL A 403 -14.63 10.33 -12.54
C VAL A 403 -16.03 10.00 -13.07
N LYS A 404 -16.44 10.73 -14.11
CA LYS A 404 -17.66 10.47 -14.88
C LYS A 404 -17.34 9.93 -16.27
N ILE A 405 -17.77 8.70 -16.56
CA ILE A 405 -17.63 8.07 -17.89
C ILE A 405 -19.03 7.68 -18.42
N PRO A 406 -19.47 8.18 -19.58
CA PRO A 406 -20.68 7.69 -20.23
C PRO A 406 -20.66 6.17 -20.46
N PRO A 407 -21.80 5.48 -20.61
CA PRO A 407 -21.81 4.06 -20.88
C PRO A 407 -20.97 3.75 -22.14
N PRO A 408 -19.87 2.98 -22.04
CA PRO A 408 -18.94 2.81 -23.14
C PRO A 408 -19.51 1.87 -24.22
N MET A 409 -19.39 2.28 -25.48
CA MET A 409 -19.75 1.48 -26.65
C MET A 409 -18.59 0.57 -27.08
N ALA A 410 -18.88 -0.47 -27.87
CA ALA A 410 -17.88 -1.46 -28.28
C ALA A 410 -16.56 -0.87 -28.87
N PRO A 411 -16.57 0.17 -29.74
CA PRO A 411 -15.33 0.78 -30.21
C PRO A 411 -14.53 1.49 -29.10
N GLN A 412 -15.22 2.10 -28.14
CA GLN A 412 -14.60 2.75 -26.98
C GLN A 412 -14.01 1.71 -26.04
N ILE A 413 -14.71 0.60 -25.79
CA ILE A 413 -14.18 -0.53 -25.00
C ILE A 413 -12.91 -1.08 -25.64
N ALA A 414 -12.90 -1.31 -26.95
CA ALA A 414 -11.73 -1.82 -27.65
C ALA A 414 -10.55 -0.83 -27.63
N ALA A 415 -10.81 0.48 -27.72
CA ALA A 415 -9.78 1.51 -27.59
C ALA A 415 -9.24 1.60 -26.16
N GLY A 416 -10.13 1.59 -25.17
CA GLY A 416 -9.80 1.62 -23.75
C GLY A 416 -8.95 0.42 -23.34
N THR A 417 -9.28 -0.80 -23.79
CA THR A 417 -8.46 -1.99 -23.51
C THR A 417 -7.03 -1.84 -24.00
N ARG A 418 -6.82 -1.32 -25.22
CA ARG A 418 -5.46 -1.10 -25.73
C ARG A 418 -4.70 -0.07 -24.91
N GLU A 419 -5.38 0.96 -24.44
CA GLU A 419 -4.81 2.01 -23.61
C GLU A 419 -4.46 1.50 -22.21
N VAL A 420 -5.37 0.79 -21.55
CA VAL A 420 -5.14 0.16 -20.24
C VAL A 420 -3.97 -0.81 -20.31
N ALA A 421 -3.91 -1.67 -21.34
CA ALA A 421 -2.79 -2.60 -21.51
C ALA A 421 -1.46 -1.86 -21.71
N ALA A 422 -1.43 -0.82 -22.55
CA ALA A 422 -0.22 -0.04 -22.79
C ALA A 422 0.21 0.77 -21.54
N ALA A 423 -0.75 1.31 -20.80
CA ALA A 423 -0.49 2.11 -19.60
C ALA A 423 0.09 1.28 -18.45
N ASN A 424 -0.32 0.01 -18.35
CA ASN A 424 0.18 -0.94 -17.37
C ASN A 424 1.47 -1.67 -17.81
N SER A 425 2.05 -1.30 -18.97
CA SER A 425 3.29 -1.86 -19.50
C SER A 425 4.18 -0.76 -20.10
N PRO A 426 4.59 0.25 -19.30
CA PRO A 426 5.40 1.34 -19.81
C PRO A 426 6.73 0.85 -20.36
N LYS A 427 7.21 1.56 -21.37
CA LYS A 427 8.53 1.34 -21.97
C LYS A 427 9.44 2.49 -21.60
N PHE A 428 10.66 2.17 -21.20
CA PHE A 428 11.72 3.13 -20.93
C PHE A 428 12.85 2.92 -21.94
N GLU A 429 13.58 4.00 -22.24
CA GLU A 429 14.89 3.89 -22.88
C GLU A 429 15.81 2.95 -22.06
N PRO A 430 16.71 2.18 -22.70
CA PRO A 430 17.61 1.29 -21.98
C PRO A 430 18.40 2.03 -20.91
N ALA A 431 18.50 1.45 -19.71
CA ALA A 431 19.24 2.06 -18.60
C ALA A 431 20.76 2.14 -18.85
N GLY A 432 21.27 1.27 -19.73
CA GLY A 432 22.70 0.97 -19.87
C GLY A 432 23.20 -0.06 -18.85
N GLY A 433 24.52 -0.25 -18.78
CA GLY A 433 25.19 -1.15 -17.84
C GLY A 433 25.13 -2.63 -18.24
N VAL A 434 25.03 -3.53 -17.27
CA VAL A 434 25.05 -4.98 -17.50
C VAL A 434 23.62 -5.49 -17.72
N LEU A 435 23.31 -5.92 -18.95
CA LEU A 435 21.98 -6.37 -19.34
C LEU A 435 21.51 -7.67 -18.65
N ILE A 436 22.45 -8.53 -18.24
CA ILE A 436 22.14 -9.81 -17.60
C ILE A 436 22.85 -9.88 -16.24
N PRO A 437 22.30 -9.26 -15.18
CA PRO A 437 22.89 -9.31 -13.84
C PRO A 437 23.16 -10.74 -13.33
N SER A 438 22.35 -11.73 -13.72
CA SER A 438 22.60 -13.14 -13.35
C SER A 438 23.92 -13.72 -13.90
N ALA A 439 24.57 -13.06 -14.86
CA ALA A 439 25.88 -13.46 -15.38
C ALA A 439 27.05 -12.97 -14.51
N LEU A 440 26.80 -12.10 -13.52
CA LEU A 440 27.84 -11.53 -12.66
C LEU A 440 28.31 -12.48 -11.55
N GLY A 441 27.66 -13.64 -11.37
CA GLY A 441 28.06 -14.61 -10.35
C GLY A 441 27.78 -14.17 -8.91
N ILE A 442 26.89 -13.19 -8.71
CA ILE A 442 26.37 -12.80 -7.39
C ILE A 442 25.61 -13.99 -6.79
N ALA A 443 26.02 -14.42 -5.60
CA ALA A 443 25.48 -15.59 -4.90
C ALA A 443 24.72 -15.22 -3.63
N HIS A 444 25.02 -14.04 -3.06
CA HIS A 444 24.45 -13.52 -1.82
C HIS A 444 23.93 -12.10 -2.04
N VAL A 445 22.66 -11.87 -1.73
CA VAL A 445 22.05 -10.55 -1.74
C VAL A 445 21.55 -10.24 -0.33
N LEU A 446 21.96 -9.10 0.21
CA LEU A 446 21.39 -8.53 1.42
C LEU A 446 20.48 -7.37 1.03
N LEU A 447 19.21 -7.45 1.43
CA LEU A 447 18.26 -6.36 1.36
C LEU A 447 18.09 -5.79 2.77
N ILE A 448 18.57 -4.58 2.99
CA ILE A 448 18.49 -3.83 4.24
C ILE A 448 17.38 -2.79 4.10
N VAL A 449 16.32 -2.93 4.88
CA VAL A 449 15.18 -2.01 4.94
C VAL A 449 15.40 -1.04 6.11
N LYS A 450 15.14 0.24 5.87
CA LYS A 450 15.39 1.39 6.76
C LYS A 450 14.17 2.30 6.86
N GLU A 451 14.18 3.29 7.74
CA GLU A 451 13.03 4.15 8.09
C GLU A 451 13.36 5.66 8.17
N ASN A 452 12.43 6.56 7.91
CA ASN A 452 12.02 6.89 6.56
C ASN A 452 12.69 8.23 6.23
N ARG A 453 13.38 8.38 5.10
CA ARG A 453 14.00 9.65 4.71
C ARG A 453 13.88 9.94 3.24
N THR A 454 13.53 11.17 2.90
CA THR A 454 13.65 11.65 1.52
C THR A 454 15.12 11.75 1.10
N TYR A 455 15.36 11.72 -0.22
CA TYR A 455 16.70 11.88 -0.78
C TYR A 455 17.35 13.17 -0.29
N ASP A 456 16.66 14.31 -0.35
CA ASP A 456 17.26 15.59 0.05
C ASP A 456 17.56 15.70 1.55
N GLN A 457 16.82 14.99 2.41
CA GLN A 457 17.08 15.00 3.85
C GLN A 457 18.44 14.40 4.23
N VAL A 458 19.00 13.54 3.38
CA VAL A 458 20.29 12.87 3.63
C VAL A 458 21.34 13.23 2.59
N PHE A 459 21.03 13.18 1.29
CA PHE A 459 21.99 13.36 0.19
C PHE A 459 21.88 14.71 -0.52
N GLY A 460 21.00 15.61 -0.06
CA GLY A 460 20.84 16.94 -0.67
C GLY A 460 22.11 17.79 -0.72
N ASP A 461 23.12 17.47 0.10
CA ASP A 461 24.44 18.13 0.14
C ASP A 461 25.53 17.42 -0.67
N ILE A 462 25.24 16.34 -1.40
CA ILE A 462 26.18 15.70 -2.33
C ILE A 462 26.18 16.45 -3.67
N PRO A 463 27.23 17.23 -4.02
CA PRO A 463 27.14 18.21 -5.11
C PRO A 463 26.93 17.64 -6.52
N LYS A 464 27.27 16.36 -6.74
CA LYS A 464 27.15 15.70 -8.04
C LYS A 464 25.73 15.21 -8.35
N GLY A 465 24.88 15.04 -7.34
CA GLY A 465 23.51 14.57 -7.50
C GLY A 465 22.52 15.71 -7.69
N ASN A 466 21.31 15.35 -8.12
CA ASN A 466 20.17 16.25 -8.14
C ASN A 466 19.62 16.47 -6.70
N GLY A 467 20.29 17.27 -5.87
CA GLY A 467 19.93 17.50 -4.47
C GLY A 467 19.75 18.98 -4.09
N ASP A 468 18.91 19.28 -3.09
CA ASP A 468 18.84 20.61 -2.46
C ASP A 468 19.44 20.62 -1.04
N PRO A 469 20.63 21.24 -0.83
CA PRO A 469 21.29 21.28 0.48
C PRO A 469 20.49 22.05 1.53
N LYS A 470 19.49 22.87 1.13
CA LYS A 470 18.61 23.56 2.06
C LYS A 470 17.68 22.60 2.80
N LEU A 471 17.39 21.44 2.24
CA LEU A 471 16.49 20.44 2.82
C LEU A 471 17.20 19.35 3.64
N VAL A 472 18.54 19.33 3.67
CA VAL A 472 19.33 18.33 4.41
C VAL A 472 19.10 18.37 5.92
N PHE A 473 18.63 17.26 6.50
CA PHE A 473 18.50 17.13 7.96
C PHE A 473 19.77 16.55 8.56
N TYR A 474 20.32 15.53 7.91
CA TYR A 474 21.38 14.67 8.42
C TYR A 474 22.53 14.56 7.42
N GLY A 475 23.33 15.62 7.31
CA GLY A 475 24.51 15.65 6.44
C GLY A 475 25.66 14.78 6.97
N ARG A 476 26.81 14.88 6.31
CA ARG A 476 28.00 14.01 6.52
C ARG A 476 28.47 13.86 7.97
N ASP A 477 28.28 14.85 8.82
CA ASP A 477 28.68 14.75 10.24
C ASP A 477 27.85 13.73 11.02
N VAL A 478 26.60 13.49 10.58
CA VAL A 478 25.66 12.53 11.15
C VAL A 478 25.71 11.20 10.40
N THR A 479 25.77 11.23 9.07
CA THR A 479 25.65 10.04 8.21
C THR A 479 26.88 9.82 7.32
N PRO A 480 28.11 9.76 7.89
CA PRO A 480 29.31 9.64 7.07
C PRO A 480 29.35 8.35 6.24
N ASN A 481 28.79 7.24 6.72
CA ASN A 481 28.79 5.99 5.94
C ASN A 481 27.83 6.08 4.76
N HIS A 482 26.59 6.55 4.94
CA HIS A 482 25.65 6.72 3.82
C HIS A 482 26.25 7.60 2.73
N HIS A 483 26.84 8.74 3.11
CA HIS A 483 27.51 9.65 2.18
C HIS A 483 28.68 8.97 1.46
N ALA A 484 29.59 8.34 2.19
CA ALA A 484 30.75 7.68 1.61
C ALA A 484 30.35 6.53 0.68
N LEU A 485 29.34 5.74 1.05
CA LEU A 485 28.84 4.63 0.23
C LEU A 485 28.21 5.15 -1.08
N ALA A 486 27.37 6.18 -1.02
CA ALA A 486 26.79 6.80 -2.22
C ALA A 486 27.86 7.43 -3.13
N GLU A 487 28.90 8.03 -2.55
CA GLU A 487 29.98 8.65 -3.31
C GLU A 487 30.95 7.64 -3.94
N HIS A 488 31.32 6.60 -3.19
CA HIS A 488 32.23 5.54 -3.63
C HIS A 488 31.61 4.63 -4.67
N TYR A 489 30.33 4.30 -4.53
CA TYR A 489 29.60 3.44 -5.47
C TYR A 489 28.78 4.29 -6.45
N VAL A 490 27.47 4.11 -6.45
CA VAL A 490 26.52 4.82 -7.31
C VAL A 490 25.65 5.71 -6.44
N LEU A 491 25.58 6.99 -6.78
CA LEU A 491 24.57 7.89 -6.24
C LEU A 491 23.30 7.78 -7.08
N LEU A 492 22.22 7.25 -6.49
CA LEU A 492 20.91 7.13 -7.10
C LEU A 492 20.10 8.39 -6.78
N ASP A 493 20.04 9.36 -7.70
CA ASP A 493 19.36 10.65 -7.46
C ASP A 493 17.93 10.73 -8.03
N ASN A 494 17.44 9.61 -8.56
CA ASN A 494 16.11 9.45 -9.14
C ASN A 494 15.45 8.11 -8.71
N PHE A 495 15.65 7.73 -7.44
CA PHE A 495 15.08 6.51 -6.85
C PHE A 495 13.89 6.83 -5.94
N HIS A 496 12.79 6.09 -6.10
CA HIS A 496 11.52 6.37 -5.42
C HIS A 496 10.95 5.18 -4.64
N THR A 497 10.11 5.50 -3.67
CA THR A 497 9.29 4.52 -2.95
C THR A 497 8.05 4.17 -3.79
N GLY A 498 7.59 2.93 -3.69
CA GLY A 498 6.27 2.57 -4.20
C GLY A 498 5.14 2.97 -3.23
N GLY A 499 5.46 2.99 -1.93
CA GLY A 499 4.55 3.34 -0.85
C GLY A 499 4.64 4.81 -0.44
N ALA A 500 3.59 5.28 0.24
CA ALA A 500 3.53 6.63 0.81
C ALA A 500 3.71 6.65 2.35
N ILE A 501 3.56 5.50 3.01
CA ILE A 501 3.90 5.29 4.43
C ILE A 501 4.36 3.84 4.62
N SER A 502 4.88 3.51 5.81
CA SER A 502 5.40 2.18 6.10
C SER A 502 4.37 1.07 5.93
N PHE A 503 3.08 1.39 6.09
CA PHE A 503 2.00 0.45 5.87
C PHE A 503 2.06 -0.24 4.50
N ASP A 504 2.31 0.51 3.43
CA ASP A 504 2.37 -0.02 2.06
C ASP A 504 3.81 -0.12 1.51
N GLY A 505 4.75 0.65 2.06
CA GLY A 505 6.18 0.59 1.72
C GLY A 505 6.79 -0.80 1.87
N HIS A 506 6.62 -1.40 3.05
CA HIS A 506 7.08 -2.77 3.31
C HIS A 506 6.44 -3.80 2.36
N HIS A 507 5.18 -3.61 1.99
CA HIS A 507 4.45 -4.54 1.13
C HIS A 507 4.98 -4.50 -0.30
N TRP A 508 5.33 -3.32 -0.79
CA TRP A 508 6.02 -3.15 -2.08
C TRP A 508 7.38 -3.85 -2.10
N LEU A 509 8.17 -3.71 -1.03
CA LEU A 509 9.50 -4.34 -0.92
C LEU A 509 9.42 -5.86 -0.79
N MET A 510 8.41 -6.40 -0.11
CA MET A 510 8.35 -7.84 0.20
C MET A 510 7.57 -8.65 -0.83
N GLN A 511 6.59 -8.04 -1.50
CA GLN A 511 5.66 -8.75 -2.39
C GLN A 511 5.56 -8.13 -3.80
N GLY A 512 5.99 -6.88 -3.97
CA GLY A 512 5.70 -6.12 -5.19
C GLY A 512 4.19 -6.03 -5.45
N PHE A 513 3.42 -5.88 -4.37
CA PHE A 513 1.96 -5.89 -4.37
C PHE A 513 1.45 -5.24 -3.09
N VAL A 514 0.38 -4.46 -3.19
CA VAL A 514 -0.37 -3.93 -2.06
C VAL A 514 -1.84 -4.28 -2.29
N SER A 515 -2.48 -4.87 -1.28
CA SER A 515 -3.89 -5.25 -1.37
C SER A 515 -4.80 -4.02 -1.28
N ASP A 516 -5.99 -4.12 -1.87
CA ASP A 516 -6.99 -3.06 -1.74
C ASP A 516 -7.44 -2.83 -0.28
N TYR A 517 -7.29 -3.85 0.58
CA TYR A 517 -7.49 -3.68 2.02
C TYR A 517 -6.57 -2.59 2.56
N VAL A 518 -5.26 -2.68 2.31
CA VAL A 518 -4.28 -1.68 2.76
C VAL A 518 -4.56 -0.31 2.11
N GLU A 519 -4.84 -0.29 0.82
CA GLU A 519 -5.09 0.95 0.06
C GLU A 519 -6.31 1.73 0.58
N ARG A 520 -7.36 1.02 1.01
CA ARG A 520 -8.56 1.63 1.62
C ARG A 520 -8.37 1.92 3.11
N ALA A 521 -7.62 1.09 3.83
CA ALA A 521 -7.36 1.21 5.27
C ALA A 521 -6.33 2.31 5.60
N PHE A 522 -5.63 2.85 4.61
CA PHE A 522 -4.51 3.77 4.71
C PHE A 522 -4.67 4.90 5.74
N ALA A 523 -5.86 5.49 5.82
CA ALA A 523 -6.10 6.70 6.62
C ALA A 523 -6.38 6.41 8.11
N SER A 524 -7.04 5.30 8.42
CA SER A 524 -7.53 5.00 9.77
C SER A 524 -6.97 3.71 10.37
N SER A 525 -6.30 2.86 9.57
CA SER A 525 -5.78 1.54 9.96
C SER A 525 -6.75 0.75 10.85
N PRO A 526 -8.02 0.61 10.44
CA PRO A 526 -9.13 0.29 11.33
C PRO A 526 -9.07 -1.13 11.90
N ARG A 527 -8.36 -2.03 11.20
CA ARG A 527 -8.11 -3.42 11.62
C ARG A 527 -6.69 -3.63 12.17
N GLY A 528 -5.94 -2.54 12.40
CA GLY A 528 -4.54 -2.55 12.80
C GLY A 528 -3.60 -2.12 11.66
N TYR A 529 -2.38 -1.77 12.03
CA TYR A 529 -1.33 -1.31 11.12
C TYR A 529 -0.36 -2.44 10.79
N ALA A 530 -0.80 -3.35 9.94
CA ALA A 530 -0.05 -4.54 9.57
C ALA A 530 1.06 -4.24 8.54
N TRP A 531 1.95 -3.28 8.85
CA TRP A 531 3.14 -2.96 8.03
C TRP A 531 4.03 -4.19 7.86
N ASN A 532 4.13 -5.03 8.91
CA ASN A 532 4.90 -6.26 8.96
C ASN A 532 4.16 -7.50 8.38
N LEU A 533 3.04 -7.26 7.67
CA LEU A 533 2.15 -8.29 7.13
C LEU A 533 1.56 -9.28 8.16
N GLY A 534 1.53 -8.91 9.45
CA GLY A 534 0.97 -9.74 10.53
C GLY A 534 -0.54 -9.98 10.45
N ASP A 535 -1.25 -9.36 9.50
CA ASP A 535 -2.63 -9.66 9.15
C ASP A 535 -2.70 -10.40 7.81
N ALA A 536 -3.23 -11.62 7.81
CA ALA A 536 -3.32 -12.48 6.63
C ALA A 536 -4.09 -11.87 5.44
N LEU A 537 -4.94 -10.85 5.65
CA LEU A 537 -5.63 -10.12 4.58
C LEU A 537 -4.69 -9.23 3.76
N THR A 538 -3.49 -8.95 4.27
CA THR A 538 -2.46 -8.17 3.57
C THR A 538 -1.56 -9.00 2.68
N VAL A 539 -1.47 -10.31 2.96
CA VAL A 539 -0.56 -11.20 2.26
C VAL A 539 -1.13 -11.56 0.89
N SER A 540 -0.34 -11.31 -0.14
CA SER A 540 -0.66 -11.66 -1.52
C SER A 540 -0.72 -13.17 -1.70
N PRO A 541 -1.72 -13.72 -2.43
CA PRO A 541 -1.69 -15.11 -2.89
C PRO A 541 -0.48 -15.46 -3.78
N ALA A 542 0.15 -14.46 -4.40
CA ALA A 542 1.41 -14.66 -5.11
C ALA A 542 2.60 -14.88 -4.15
N GLY A 543 2.42 -14.56 -2.87
CA GLY A 543 3.41 -14.64 -1.82
C GLY A 543 4.49 -13.57 -1.95
N PHE A 544 5.68 -13.90 -1.44
CA PHE A 544 6.83 -13.01 -1.36
C PHE A 544 7.69 -13.07 -2.64
N PHE A 545 8.45 -12.01 -2.91
CA PHE A 545 9.17 -11.87 -4.19
C PHE A 545 10.19 -12.98 -4.49
N TRP A 546 10.65 -13.68 -3.46
CA TRP A 546 11.61 -14.79 -3.57
C TRP A 546 10.95 -16.15 -3.85
N GLN A 547 9.62 -16.20 -3.93
CA GLN A 547 8.85 -17.43 -4.15
C GLN A 547 8.52 -17.66 -5.64
N GLY A 548 8.36 -18.92 -6.05
CA GLY A 548 7.99 -19.31 -7.42
C GLY A 548 9.15 -19.68 -8.36
N GLY A 549 10.40 -19.60 -7.88
CA GLY A 549 11.58 -20.08 -8.58
C GLY A 549 12.21 -21.30 -7.90
N ARG A 550 13.50 -21.55 -8.20
CA ARG A 550 14.29 -22.50 -7.39
C ARG A 550 14.32 -22.04 -5.93
N PRO A 551 14.20 -22.94 -4.94
CA PRO A 551 14.33 -22.57 -3.54
C PRO A 551 15.64 -21.84 -3.29
N LEU A 552 15.56 -20.70 -2.59
CA LEU A 552 16.70 -19.99 -2.05
C LEU A 552 16.88 -20.35 -0.57
N ASP A 553 18.13 -20.35 -0.11
CA ASP A 553 18.41 -20.26 1.32
C ASP A 553 18.17 -18.82 1.77
N ILE A 554 17.23 -18.63 2.71
CA ILE A 554 16.71 -17.32 3.11
C ILE A 554 16.89 -17.14 4.61
N ARG A 555 17.36 -15.96 5.00
CA ARG A 555 17.45 -15.56 6.40
C ARG A 555 16.85 -14.17 6.60
N ILE A 556 16.01 -14.02 7.62
CA ILE A 556 15.28 -12.78 7.88
C ILE A 556 15.60 -12.26 9.29
N TYR A 557 15.90 -10.97 9.37
CA TYR A 557 16.25 -10.23 10.58
C TYR A 557 15.30 -9.04 10.76
N GLY A 558 14.35 -9.15 11.70
CA GLY A 558 13.46 -8.06 12.11
C GLY A 558 12.29 -7.74 11.15
N GLU A 559 12.43 -8.00 9.84
CA GLU A 559 11.28 -7.93 8.92
C GLU A 559 10.23 -9.00 9.31
N PHE A 560 8.95 -8.65 9.26
CA PHE A 560 7.81 -9.46 9.72
C PHE A 560 7.80 -9.78 11.22
N CYS A 561 8.73 -9.25 12.02
CA CYS A 561 8.87 -9.67 13.41
C CYS A 561 7.92 -8.92 14.36
N GLU A 562 7.35 -9.68 15.29
CA GLU A 562 6.59 -9.20 16.43
C GLU A 562 7.44 -9.23 17.71
N PRO A 563 7.14 -8.38 18.72
CA PRO A 563 7.83 -8.37 20.00
C PRO A 563 7.85 -9.75 20.68
N ALA A 564 9.05 -10.23 21.03
CA ALA A 564 9.26 -11.44 21.81
C ALA A 564 10.65 -11.40 22.48
N ARG A 565 10.85 -12.19 23.54
CA ARG A 565 12.13 -12.30 24.26
C ARG A 565 12.79 -13.63 23.96
N TRP A 566 14.06 -13.60 23.56
CA TRP A 566 14.85 -14.82 23.40
C TRP A 566 15.13 -15.48 24.76
N ASP A 567 14.88 -16.79 24.84
CA ASP A 567 15.26 -17.64 25.96
C ASP A 567 16.43 -18.54 25.56
N PRO A 568 17.67 -18.23 25.99
CA PRO A 568 18.84 -19.06 25.68
C PRO A 568 18.75 -20.48 26.24
N ALA A 569 18.00 -20.71 27.33
CA ALA A 569 17.87 -22.04 27.93
C ALA A 569 16.93 -22.93 27.12
N ARG A 570 15.86 -22.35 26.57
CA ARG A 570 14.87 -23.07 25.74
C ARG A 570 15.18 -23.04 24.24
N GLN A 571 16.12 -22.18 23.81
CA GLN A 571 16.43 -21.92 22.40
C GLN A 571 15.16 -21.52 21.62
N SER A 572 14.30 -20.72 22.25
CA SER A 572 13.03 -20.26 21.69
C SER A 572 12.73 -18.82 22.09
N ALA A 573 11.90 -18.13 21.32
CA ALA A 573 11.34 -16.84 21.70
C ALA A 573 10.05 -17.05 22.50
N GLY A 574 9.90 -16.33 23.61
CA GLY A 574 8.68 -16.25 24.41
C GLY A 574 8.02 -14.88 24.29
N ASP A 575 6.70 -14.83 24.49
CA ASP A 575 5.93 -13.58 24.37
C ASP A 575 6.40 -12.54 25.39
N MET A 576 6.33 -11.26 24.99
CA MET A 576 6.62 -10.11 25.84
C MET A 576 5.34 -9.28 26.02
N ASP A 577 5.22 -8.65 27.19
CA ASP A 577 4.23 -7.61 27.45
C ASP A 577 4.87 -6.23 27.60
N GLU A 578 4.05 -5.20 27.87
CA GLU A 578 4.53 -3.83 28.08
C GLU A 578 5.47 -3.70 29.29
N ALA A 579 5.33 -4.54 30.31
CA ALA A 579 6.18 -4.51 31.50
C ALA A 579 7.58 -5.11 31.23
N ASP A 580 7.71 -5.95 30.20
CA ASP A 580 8.99 -6.43 29.70
C ASP A 580 9.74 -5.39 28.82
N GLN A 581 9.08 -4.32 28.37
CA GLN A 581 9.71 -3.28 27.56
C GLN A 581 10.74 -2.48 28.38
N ARG A 582 11.84 -2.12 27.73
CA ARG A 582 12.97 -1.41 28.35
C ARG A 582 13.19 -0.07 27.70
N THR A 583 13.75 0.86 28.48
CA THR A 583 14.16 2.15 27.94
C THR A 583 15.39 2.01 27.04
N TRP A 584 15.61 3.00 26.16
CA TRP A 584 16.81 3.03 25.35
C TRP A 584 18.09 2.99 26.20
N SER A 585 18.13 3.75 27.29
CA SER A 585 19.29 3.78 28.19
C SER A 585 19.56 2.42 28.85
N ASP A 586 18.52 1.62 29.14
CA ASP A 586 18.71 0.27 29.65
C ASP A 586 19.32 -0.65 28.60
N TYR A 587 18.83 -0.62 27.36
CA TYR A 587 19.42 -1.37 26.26
C TYR A 587 20.86 -0.93 25.98
N TRP A 588 21.13 0.36 25.98
CA TRP A 588 22.47 0.90 25.80
C TRP A 588 23.42 0.44 26.91
N ARG A 589 23.00 0.48 28.18
CA ARG A 589 23.79 -0.07 29.29
C ARG A 589 24.09 -1.55 29.08
N LEU A 590 23.08 -2.36 28.77
CA LEU A 590 23.25 -3.79 28.51
C LEU A 590 24.18 -4.06 27.32
N TYR A 591 24.11 -3.22 26.27
CA TYR A 591 25.02 -3.28 25.14
C TYR A 591 26.47 -3.04 25.57
N LYS A 592 26.72 -1.95 26.32
CA LYS A 592 28.05 -1.60 26.83
C LYS A 592 28.62 -2.64 27.80
N GLU A 593 27.76 -3.30 28.57
CA GLU A 593 28.14 -4.37 29.50
C GLU A 593 28.27 -5.75 28.83
N GLY A 594 27.88 -5.90 27.57
CA GLY A 594 27.90 -7.19 26.85
C GLY A 594 26.79 -8.17 27.26
N ASN A 595 25.71 -7.70 27.89
CA ASN A 595 24.63 -8.52 28.46
C ASN A 595 23.28 -8.36 27.73
N TRP A 596 23.28 -7.81 26.51
CA TRP A 596 22.07 -7.47 25.76
C TRP A 596 21.30 -8.69 25.21
N GLU A 597 21.96 -9.83 24.98
CA GLU A 597 21.38 -10.98 24.25
C GLU A 597 20.08 -11.51 24.86
N LYS A 598 19.92 -11.42 26.19
CA LYS A 598 18.75 -11.91 26.92
C LYS A 598 17.58 -10.93 26.94
N ALA A 599 17.80 -9.70 26.49
CA ALA A 599 16.83 -8.61 26.57
C ALA A 599 16.09 -8.36 25.25
N GLN A 600 16.37 -9.16 24.22
CA GLN A 600 15.87 -8.95 22.87
C GLN A 600 15.54 -10.30 22.20
N GLY A 601 14.90 -10.23 21.04
CA GLY A 601 14.44 -11.37 20.25
C GLY A 601 13.22 -10.97 19.42
N CYS A 602 12.71 -11.91 18.63
CA CYS A 602 11.43 -11.73 17.95
C CYS A 602 10.80 -13.05 17.53
N ARG A 603 9.53 -12.99 17.11
CA ARG A 603 8.81 -14.08 16.44
C ARG A 603 8.18 -13.59 15.15
N SER A 604 7.87 -14.50 14.22
CA SER A 604 7.22 -14.13 12.97
C SER A 604 5.76 -13.72 13.19
N GLY A 605 5.36 -12.54 12.71
CA GLY A 605 3.96 -12.13 12.54
C GLY A 605 3.27 -12.88 11.39
N VAL A 606 4.05 -13.40 10.43
CA VAL A 606 3.57 -14.27 9.34
C VAL A 606 3.96 -15.72 9.65
N PRO A 607 3.05 -16.59 10.12
CA PRO A 607 3.43 -17.95 10.55
C PRO A 607 4.17 -18.78 9.48
N ALA A 608 3.82 -18.58 8.19
CA ALA A 608 4.47 -19.24 7.05
C ALA A 608 5.98 -18.93 6.92
N LEU A 609 6.44 -17.81 7.50
CA LEU A 609 7.83 -17.36 7.44
C LEU A 609 8.67 -17.73 8.67
N THR A 610 8.06 -18.35 9.69
CA THR A 610 8.73 -18.66 10.98
C THR A 610 10.09 -19.33 10.83
N ARG A 611 10.24 -20.26 9.87
CA ARG A 611 11.50 -20.99 9.64
C ARG A 611 12.66 -20.13 9.14
N PHE A 612 12.39 -18.95 8.60
CA PHE A 612 13.40 -18.04 8.04
C PHE A 612 13.87 -16.99 9.04
N ILE A 613 13.08 -16.73 10.08
CA ILE A 613 13.34 -15.69 11.09
C ILE A 613 14.56 -16.04 11.96
N ASN A 614 15.45 -15.08 12.18
CA ASN A 614 16.36 -15.09 13.31
C ASN A 614 15.61 -14.64 14.58
N ALA A 615 15.22 -15.61 15.41
CA ALA A 615 14.50 -15.34 16.66
C ALA A 615 15.34 -14.63 17.74
N ARG A 616 16.67 -14.57 17.57
CA ARG A 616 17.60 -13.79 18.39
C ARG A 616 17.80 -12.38 17.86
N PHE A 617 17.19 -11.97 16.75
CA PHE A 617 17.33 -10.60 16.28
C PHE A 617 16.29 -9.71 16.96
N PRO A 618 16.59 -8.43 17.24
CA PRO A 618 15.61 -7.54 17.86
C PRO A 618 14.39 -7.31 16.98
N TYR A 619 13.20 -7.29 17.57
CA TYR A 619 12.00 -6.81 16.88
C TYR A 619 12.12 -5.31 16.51
N SER A 620 11.23 -4.84 15.64
CA SER A 620 11.15 -3.43 15.24
C SER A 620 10.82 -2.54 16.45
N SER A 621 11.77 -1.70 16.86
CA SER A 621 11.62 -0.76 17.97
C SER A 621 12.73 0.29 17.94
N THR A 622 12.35 1.55 18.15
CA THR A 622 13.26 2.69 18.26
C THR A 622 13.93 2.81 19.64
N THR A 623 13.57 1.94 20.60
CA THR A 623 14.24 1.88 21.92
C THR A 623 15.47 0.99 21.90
N ILE A 624 15.65 0.16 20.86
CA ILE A 624 16.78 -0.76 20.75
C ILE A 624 17.83 -0.11 19.81
N PRO A 625 19.07 0.13 20.27
CA PRO A 625 20.17 0.57 19.41
C PRO A 625 20.37 -0.35 18.20
N ASP A 626 20.55 0.22 17.01
CA ASP A 626 20.93 -0.53 15.80
C ASP A 626 22.31 -1.17 15.97
N GLN A 627 23.15 -0.67 16.89
CA GLN A 627 24.36 -1.39 17.31
C GLN A 627 24.07 -2.81 17.80
N ILE A 628 22.97 -3.06 18.53
CA ILE A 628 22.60 -4.40 18.97
C ILE A 628 22.17 -5.27 17.77
N ARG A 629 21.42 -4.69 16.82
CA ARG A 629 21.01 -5.37 15.59
C ARG A 629 22.22 -5.84 14.78
N VAL A 630 23.21 -4.97 14.59
CA VAL A 630 24.43 -5.37 13.89
C VAL A 630 25.26 -6.39 14.66
N GLU A 631 25.32 -6.38 16.00
CA GLU A 631 26.04 -7.45 16.73
C GLU A 631 25.46 -8.84 16.46
N GLU A 632 24.14 -9.00 16.48
CA GLU A 632 23.52 -10.30 16.20
C GLU A 632 23.76 -10.74 14.74
N PHE A 633 23.72 -9.80 13.78
CA PHE A 633 24.11 -10.11 12.40
C PHE A 633 25.57 -10.53 12.29
N LEU A 634 26.50 -9.81 12.92
CA LEU A 634 27.93 -10.12 12.88
C LEU A 634 28.25 -11.47 13.55
N ARG A 635 27.52 -11.84 14.61
CA ARG A 635 27.61 -13.15 15.23
C ARG A 635 27.30 -14.26 14.24
N GLU A 636 26.18 -14.17 13.52
CA GLU A 636 25.79 -15.20 12.54
C GLU A 636 26.71 -15.18 11.30
N LEU A 637 27.17 -14.00 10.85
CA LEU A 637 28.17 -13.88 9.78
C LEU A 637 29.46 -14.63 10.13
N ALA A 638 29.92 -14.56 11.38
CA ALA A 638 31.11 -15.32 11.82
C ALA A 638 30.88 -16.84 11.80
N GLU A 639 29.65 -17.32 11.98
CA GLU A 639 29.30 -18.73 11.84
C GLU A 639 29.26 -19.17 10.37
N TRP A 640 28.79 -18.30 9.49
CA TRP A 640 28.85 -18.52 8.04
C TRP A 640 30.28 -18.59 7.54
N GLU A 641 31.15 -17.68 7.97
CA GLU A 641 32.59 -17.71 7.64
C GLU A 641 33.23 -19.04 8.04
N LYS A 642 32.95 -19.52 9.25
CA LYS A 642 33.46 -20.83 9.73
C LYS A 642 32.93 -22.00 8.92
N SER A 643 31.67 -21.95 8.49
CA SER A 643 31.03 -23.04 7.75
C SER A 643 31.19 -22.95 6.23
N GLY A 644 31.67 -21.81 5.70
CA GLY A 644 31.73 -21.50 4.28
C GLY A 644 30.34 -21.33 3.62
N ARG A 645 29.27 -21.18 4.41
CA ARG A 645 27.88 -21.14 3.91
C ARG A 645 27.13 -19.94 4.45
N MET A 646 26.93 -18.95 3.59
CA MET A 646 26.05 -17.80 3.81
C MET A 646 24.75 -17.99 3.01
N PRO A 647 23.58 -17.58 3.53
CA PRO A 647 22.31 -17.64 2.81
C PRO A 647 22.35 -16.92 1.45
N ASN A 648 21.49 -17.33 0.51
CA ASN A 648 21.38 -16.65 -0.78
C ASN A 648 20.75 -15.28 -0.64
N LEU A 649 19.67 -15.17 0.14
CA LEU A 649 18.96 -13.93 0.37
C LEU A 649 18.88 -13.66 1.87
N ILE A 650 19.31 -12.47 2.26
CA ILE A 650 19.18 -11.96 3.62
C ILE A 650 18.30 -10.72 3.58
N VAL A 651 17.23 -10.69 4.37
CA VAL A 651 16.38 -9.49 4.55
C VAL A 651 16.58 -9.01 5.98
N LEU A 652 16.92 -7.73 6.16
CA LEU A 652 17.24 -7.16 7.47
C LEU A 652 16.63 -5.77 7.63
N THR A 653 16.20 -5.42 8.84
CA THR A 653 15.72 -4.08 9.20
C THR A 653 16.72 -3.35 10.11
N LEU A 654 16.91 -2.04 9.89
CA LEU A 654 17.55 -1.10 10.80
C LEU A 654 16.59 0.07 11.01
N ASN A 655 16.31 0.49 12.24
CA ASN A 655 15.06 1.20 12.54
C ASN A 655 15.27 2.55 13.24
N ASN A 656 16.47 2.85 13.75
CA ASN A 656 16.64 4.03 14.61
C ASN A 656 16.64 5.35 13.85
N ASP A 657 16.81 5.31 12.54
CA ASP A 657 16.52 6.43 11.65
C ASP A 657 15.05 6.85 11.63
N HIS A 658 14.10 6.07 12.16
CA HIS A 658 12.73 6.53 12.43
C HIS A 658 12.69 7.70 13.44
N THR A 659 13.61 7.70 14.40
CA THR A 659 13.75 8.66 15.52
C THR A 659 12.61 8.63 16.55
N ASN A 660 12.77 9.37 17.65
CA ASN A 660 11.73 9.59 18.67
C ASN A 660 11.44 11.08 18.89
N GLY A 661 11.64 11.89 17.84
CA GLY A 661 11.65 13.35 17.96
C GLY A 661 12.62 13.82 19.06
N THR A 662 12.25 14.87 19.78
CA THR A 662 13.06 15.43 20.87
C THR A 662 12.57 14.96 22.24
N ARG A 663 12.13 13.70 22.34
CA ARG A 663 11.58 13.10 23.57
C ARG A 663 12.67 12.96 24.64
N PRO A 664 12.52 13.61 25.82
CA PRO A 664 13.42 13.37 26.96
C PRO A 664 13.46 11.90 27.36
N GLY A 665 14.66 11.41 27.69
CA GLY A 665 14.90 9.98 27.97
C GLY A 665 15.14 9.12 26.73
N SER A 666 15.10 9.71 25.52
CA SER A 666 15.55 9.10 24.27
C SER A 666 16.76 9.87 23.71
N PRO A 667 17.62 9.25 22.89
CA PRO A 667 18.69 9.96 22.18
C PRO A 667 18.13 11.06 21.27
N THR A 668 18.95 12.06 20.95
CA THR A 668 18.58 13.11 19.98
C THR A 668 18.34 12.49 18.60
N PRO A 669 17.49 13.09 17.74
CA PRO A 669 17.25 12.56 16.39
C PRO A 669 18.53 12.30 15.60
N ARG A 670 19.51 13.21 15.66
CA ARG A 670 20.81 13.03 15.02
C ARG A 670 21.63 11.88 15.61
N ALA A 671 21.54 11.60 16.90
CA ALA A 671 22.22 10.45 17.51
C ALA A 671 21.64 9.13 17.06
N MET A 672 20.30 9.05 16.94
CA MET A 672 19.62 7.85 16.44
C MET A 672 19.93 7.57 14.98
N VAL A 673 19.97 8.61 14.13
CA VAL A 673 20.38 8.47 12.72
C VAL A 673 21.87 8.11 12.60
N ALA A 674 22.73 8.65 13.47
CA ALA A 674 24.15 8.27 13.52
C ALA A 674 24.36 6.81 13.96
N ASP A 675 23.53 6.30 14.89
CA ASP A 675 23.55 4.90 15.31
C ASP A 675 23.20 3.97 14.14
N ASN A 676 22.14 4.30 13.41
CA ASN A 676 21.76 3.59 12.19
C ASN A 676 22.86 3.63 11.10
N ASP A 677 23.45 4.81 10.85
CA ASP A 677 24.56 4.99 9.91
C ASP A 677 25.77 4.13 10.26
N LEU A 678 26.18 4.12 11.53
CA LEU A 678 27.29 3.31 11.99
C LEU A 678 26.99 1.81 11.88
N ALA A 679 25.77 1.38 12.22
CA ALA A 679 25.36 -0.02 12.10
C ALA A 679 25.46 -0.50 10.64
N LEU A 680 24.95 0.30 9.68
CA LEU A 680 25.09 0.01 8.25
C LEU A 680 26.56 -0.06 7.83
N GLY A 681 27.37 0.93 8.22
CA GLY A 681 28.80 0.98 7.91
C GLY A 681 29.57 -0.26 8.42
N ARG A 682 29.27 -0.70 9.65
CA ARG A 682 29.84 -1.91 10.26
C ARG A 682 29.44 -3.18 9.51
N MET A 683 28.18 -3.30 9.10
CA MET A 683 27.72 -4.44 8.30
C MET A 683 28.44 -4.50 6.95
N VAL A 684 28.49 -3.37 6.24
CA VAL A 684 29.16 -3.28 4.93
C VAL A 684 30.65 -3.60 5.04
N GLU A 685 31.33 -3.04 6.05
CA GLU A 685 32.73 -3.35 6.33
C GLU A 685 32.93 -4.85 6.56
N ALA A 686 32.17 -5.46 7.46
CA ALA A 686 32.32 -6.87 7.80
C ALA A 686 32.10 -7.79 6.60
N ILE A 687 31.06 -7.53 5.80
CA ILE A 687 30.79 -8.29 4.57
C ILE A 687 31.91 -8.07 3.55
N SER A 688 32.41 -6.84 3.39
CA SER A 688 33.45 -6.53 2.41
C SER A 688 34.83 -7.13 2.74
N LYS A 689 35.06 -7.49 4.01
CA LYS A 689 36.25 -8.19 4.50
C LYS A 689 36.05 -9.70 4.59
N SER A 690 34.86 -10.19 4.26
CA SER A 690 34.45 -11.59 4.36
C SER A 690 34.89 -12.41 3.14
N SER A 691 34.94 -13.73 3.28
CA SER A 691 35.20 -14.65 2.17
C SER A 691 34.05 -14.65 1.14
N PHE A 692 32.88 -14.16 1.51
CA PHE A 692 31.71 -14.04 0.65
C PHE A 692 31.73 -12.79 -0.24
N TRP A 693 32.48 -11.74 0.13
CA TRP A 693 32.49 -10.44 -0.57
C TRP A 693 32.52 -10.52 -2.10
N PRO A 694 33.38 -11.36 -2.74
CA PRO A 694 33.46 -11.43 -4.20
C PRO A 694 32.15 -11.76 -4.91
N ARG A 695 31.16 -12.32 -4.21
CA ARG A 695 29.86 -12.75 -4.75
C ARG A 695 28.68 -12.11 -3.99
N SER A 696 28.92 -11.01 -3.28
CA SER A 696 27.90 -10.34 -2.48
C SER A 696 27.39 -9.06 -3.13
N LEU A 697 26.12 -8.77 -2.92
CA LEU A 697 25.46 -7.51 -3.22
C LEU A 697 24.69 -7.06 -1.97
N ILE A 698 24.87 -5.82 -1.56
CA ILE A 698 24.10 -5.19 -0.49
C ILE A 698 23.25 -4.09 -1.14
N LEU A 699 21.95 -4.14 -0.86
CA LEU A 699 20.95 -3.17 -1.25
C LEU A 699 20.36 -2.61 0.04
N ALA A 700 20.53 -1.31 0.29
CA ALA A 700 19.90 -0.64 1.43
C ALA A 700 18.92 0.41 0.94
N VAL A 701 17.73 0.46 1.51
CA VAL A 701 16.64 1.32 1.03
C VAL A 701 15.69 1.66 2.17
N GLU A 702 15.15 2.87 2.16
CA GLU A 702 14.03 3.20 3.04
C GLU A 702 12.75 2.46 2.58
N ASP A 703 11.96 1.99 3.52
CA ASP A 703 10.64 1.39 3.27
C ASP A 703 9.66 2.39 2.65
N ASP A 704 9.78 3.67 3.02
CA ASP A 704 9.05 4.77 2.42
C ASP A 704 9.74 6.15 2.68
N ALA A 705 9.11 7.27 2.29
CA ALA A 705 9.63 8.63 2.46
C ALA A 705 8.75 9.52 3.39
N GLN A 706 7.58 9.01 3.74
CA GLN A 706 6.51 9.57 4.55
C GLN A 706 6.20 11.02 4.17
N ASP A 707 6.03 11.86 5.18
CA ASP A 707 5.78 13.29 5.03
C ASP A 707 7.10 14.11 5.00
N GLY A 708 8.24 13.46 4.76
CA GLY A 708 9.54 14.10 4.53
C GLY A 708 9.52 15.03 3.30
N LEU A 709 10.40 16.03 3.32
CA LEU A 709 10.45 17.06 2.28
C LEU A 709 11.52 16.76 1.22
N ASP A 710 11.10 16.69 -0.03
CA ASP A 710 12.00 16.58 -1.20
C ASP A 710 11.68 17.66 -2.24
N HIS A 711 12.68 18.15 -2.97
CA HIS A 711 12.49 19.22 -3.96
C HIS A 711 12.03 18.74 -5.34
N VAL A 712 12.10 17.43 -5.61
CA VAL A 712 11.70 16.81 -6.89
C VAL A 712 10.34 16.13 -6.74
N ASP A 713 10.23 15.18 -5.82
CA ASP A 713 9.02 14.39 -5.59
C ASP A 713 8.99 13.82 -4.18
N GLY A 714 7.82 13.82 -3.52
CA GLY A 714 7.66 13.37 -2.14
C GLY A 714 7.93 11.88 -1.90
N HIS A 715 8.02 11.06 -2.95
CA HIS A 715 8.37 9.65 -2.88
C HIS A 715 9.87 9.39 -3.10
N ARG A 716 10.65 10.42 -3.46
CA ARG A 716 12.08 10.23 -3.70
C ARG A 716 12.81 9.96 -2.40
N THR A 717 13.58 8.87 -2.36
CA THR A 717 14.13 8.33 -1.11
C THR A 717 15.59 7.92 -1.24
N VAL A 718 16.20 7.58 -0.10
CA VAL A 718 17.55 7.05 -0.01
C VAL A 718 17.58 5.58 -0.44
N ALA A 719 18.47 5.30 -1.40
CA ALA A 719 18.84 3.93 -1.77
C ALA A 719 20.35 3.83 -1.99
N LEU A 720 20.95 2.74 -1.53
CA LEU A 720 22.36 2.43 -1.66
C LEU A 720 22.55 1.04 -2.28
N VAL A 721 23.55 0.94 -3.14
CA VAL A 721 23.92 -0.30 -3.83
C VAL A 721 25.42 -0.49 -3.66
N ILE A 722 25.81 -1.59 -3.03
CA ILE A 722 27.19 -1.86 -2.62
C ILE A 722 27.57 -3.27 -3.04
N GLY A 723 28.69 -3.43 -3.75
CA GLY A 723 29.15 -4.75 -4.19
C GLY A 723 30.36 -4.66 -5.11
N PRO A 724 31.08 -5.77 -5.35
CA PRO A 724 32.22 -5.76 -6.27
C PRO A 724 31.85 -5.41 -7.70
N HIS A 725 30.66 -5.80 -8.13
CA HIS A 725 30.17 -5.56 -9.49
C HIS A 725 29.40 -4.26 -9.65
N ILE A 726 29.49 -3.34 -8.69
CA ILE A 726 28.80 -2.04 -8.74
C ILE A 726 29.74 -0.98 -9.30
N ARG A 727 29.23 -0.11 -10.18
CA ARG A 727 29.99 1.03 -10.70
C ARG A 727 30.43 1.94 -9.54
N ARG A 728 31.56 2.61 -9.71
CA ARG A 728 32.15 3.48 -8.69
C ARG A 728 32.20 4.94 -9.12
N GLY A 729 31.98 5.86 -8.17
CA GLY A 729 32.15 7.29 -8.35
C GLY A 729 31.10 7.97 -9.23
N VAL A 730 30.07 7.26 -9.70
CA VAL A 730 29.11 7.76 -10.71
C VAL A 730 27.78 8.19 -10.10
N VAL A 731 27.04 9.00 -10.85
CA VAL A 731 25.63 9.31 -10.60
C VAL A 731 24.78 8.52 -11.59
N ASP A 732 23.67 7.97 -11.13
CA ASP A 732 22.73 7.24 -11.94
C ASP A 732 21.32 7.82 -11.75
N SER A 733 20.92 8.62 -12.73
CA SER A 733 19.65 9.34 -12.74
C SER A 733 18.53 8.58 -13.43
N ASN A 734 18.72 7.28 -13.70
CA ASN A 734 17.63 6.46 -14.21
C ASN A 734 16.49 6.42 -13.20
N HIS A 735 15.25 6.54 -13.69
CA HIS A 735 14.05 6.34 -12.87
C HIS A 735 14.02 4.89 -12.38
N TYR A 736 14.15 4.74 -11.07
CA TYR A 736 14.03 3.47 -10.37
C TYR A 736 13.11 3.62 -9.16
N ASN A 737 12.60 2.49 -8.69
CA ASN A 737 11.85 2.42 -7.45
C ASN A 737 12.09 1.09 -6.75
N GLN A 738 11.42 0.88 -5.61
CA GLN A 738 11.47 -0.36 -4.84
C GLN A 738 11.18 -1.61 -5.71
N THR A 739 10.18 -1.57 -6.58
CA THR A 739 9.90 -2.72 -7.48
C THR A 739 11.03 -3.00 -8.47
N SER A 740 11.79 -1.98 -8.88
CA SER A 740 12.99 -2.15 -9.71
C SER A 740 14.13 -2.84 -8.95
N MET A 741 14.30 -2.49 -7.68
CA MET A 741 15.25 -3.14 -6.78
C MET A 741 14.88 -4.62 -6.59
N ILE A 742 13.62 -4.93 -6.26
CA ILE A 742 13.15 -6.30 -6.09
C ILE A 742 13.25 -7.10 -7.40
N ARG A 743 12.87 -6.50 -8.53
CA ARG A 743 13.01 -7.13 -9.85
C ARG A 743 14.47 -7.44 -10.18
N THR A 744 15.41 -6.62 -9.73
CA THR A 744 16.85 -6.86 -9.89
C THR A 744 17.32 -8.09 -9.09
N ILE A 745 16.84 -8.27 -7.85
CA ILE A 745 17.10 -9.47 -7.06
C ILE A 745 16.54 -10.72 -7.77
N GLN A 746 15.31 -10.63 -8.26
CA GLN A 746 14.69 -11.70 -9.04
C GLN A 746 15.51 -12.05 -10.29
N ASP A 747 16.06 -11.05 -10.99
CA ASP A 747 16.90 -11.31 -12.16
C ASP A 747 18.19 -12.05 -11.81
N ILE A 748 18.90 -11.60 -10.76
CA ILE A 748 20.12 -12.24 -10.25
C ILE A 748 19.88 -13.72 -9.96
N PHE A 749 18.78 -14.04 -9.26
CA PHE A 749 18.46 -15.41 -8.88
C PHE A 749 17.64 -16.20 -9.91
N ARG A 750 17.26 -15.57 -11.02
CA ARG A 750 16.38 -16.12 -12.07
C ARG A 750 15.02 -16.57 -11.54
N ILE A 751 14.43 -15.75 -10.68
CA ILE A 751 13.08 -15.94 -10.14
C ILE A 751 12.10 -15.23 -11.07
N PRO A 752 11.07 -15.91 -11.58
CA PRO A 752 10.06 -15.25 -12.41
C PRO A 752 9.18 -14.32 -11.54
N PRO A 753 8.79 -13.14 -12.04
CA PRO A 753 7.81 -12.31 -11.34
C PRO A 753 6.47 -13.04 -11.27
N ARG A 754 5.72 -12.85 -10.19
CA ARG A 754 4.36 -13.42 -10.00
C ARG A 754 3.27 -12.37 -9.87
N THR A 755 3.65 -11.10 -9.81
CA THR A 755 2.73 -9.96 -9.80
C THR A 755 2.96 -9.11 -11.03
N ARG A 756 1.91 -8.43 -11.49
CA ARG A 756 2.02 -7.53 -12.64
C ARG A 756 3.00 -6.38 -12.42
N PHE A 757 3.09 -5.87 -11.18
CA PHE A 757 3.97 -4.76 -10.85
C PHE A 757 5.44 -5.14 -10.96
N LEU A 758 5.81 -6.35 -10.49
CA LEU A 758 7.17 -6.88 -10.67
C LEU A 758 7.45 -7.21 -12.15
N ALA A 759 6.46 -7.69 -12.89
CA ALA A 759 6.61 -7.96 -14.32
C ALA A 759 6.82 -6.69 -15.15
N SER A 760 6.19 -5.57 -14.77
CA SER A 760 6.39 -4.27 -15.41
C SER A 760 7.60 -3.49 -14.89
N ALA A 761 8.20 -3.90 -13.77
CA ALA A 761 9.35 -3.24 -13.19
C ALA A 761 10.59 -3.44 -14.07
N ARG A 762 11.41 -2.39 -14.20
CA ARG A 762 12.69 -2.47 -14.89
C ARG A 762 13.79 -2.95 -13.96
N VAL A 763 14.72 -3.76 -14.49
CA VAL A 763 15.93 -4.15 -13.77
C VAL A 763 16.90 -2.97 -13.71
N MET A 764 17.60 -2.81 -12.59
CA MET A 764 18.57 -1.74 -12.38
C MET A 764 19.91 -2.04 -13.09
N THR A 765 19.89 -2.33 -14.38
CA THR A 765 21.07 -2.81 -15.14
C THR A 765 22.24 -1.82 -15.13
N SER A 766 21.92 -0.53 -15.07
CA SER A 766 22.89 0.56 -15.18
C SER A 766 23.86 0.61 -14.01
N ILE A 767 23.48 0.16 -12.81
CA ILE A 767 24.35 0.23 -11.63
C ILE A 767 25.54 -0.73 -11.70
N PHE A 768 25.47 -1.75 -12.56
CA PHE A 768 26.44 -2.83 -12.62
C PHE A 768 27.59 -2.58 -13.61
N THR A 769 28.72 -3.24 -13.33
CA THR A 769 29.88 -3.39 -14.20
C THR A 769 30.35 -4.84 -14.21
N PRO A 770 30.81 -5.39 -15.36
CA PRO A 770 31.38 -6.74 -15.40
C PRO A 770 32.71 -6.84 -14.63
N ALA A 771 33.45 -5.73 -14.51
CA ALA A 771 34.72 -5.69 -13.80
C ALA A 771 34.50 -5.62 -12.28
N ALA A 772 34.81 -6.71 -11.57
CA ALA A 772 34.69 -6.75 -10.12
C ALA A 772 35.81 -5.94 -9.44
N ASP A 773 35.43 -4.99 -8.59
CA ASP A 773 36.34 -4.30 -7.68
C ASP A 773 36.10 -4.78 -6.25
N ARG A 774 37.06 -5.55 -5.74
CA ARG A 774 36.97 -6.20 -4.43
C ARG A 774 37.54 -5.36 -3.28
N THR A 775 37.84 -4.08 -3.52
CA THR A 775 38.35 -3.19 -2.47
C THR A 775 37.39 -3.16 -1.29
N PRO A 776 37.82 -3.56 -0.09
CA PRO A 776 36.96 -3.60 1.08
C PRO A 776 36.58 -2.18 1.50
N TYR A 777 35.42 -2.05 2.15
CA TYR A 777 34.97 -0.82 2.76
C TYR A 777 35.54 -0.70 4.18
N GLN A 778 35.94 0.51 4.56
CA GLN A 778 36.34 0.83 5.92
C GLN A 778 35.22 1.65 6.55
N CYS A 779 34.65 1.14 7.64
CA CYS A 779 33.58 1.83 8.36
C CYS A 779 34.07 3.18 8.90
N LEU A 780 33.23 4.20 8.79
CA LEU A 780 33.48 5.55 9.29
C LEU A 780 32.71 5.77 10.60
N THR A 781 33.30 6.54 11.51
CA THR A 781 32.65 6.91 12.77
C THR A 781 31.90 8.23 12.60
N PRO A 782 30.59 8.29 12.88
CA PRO A 782 29.86 9.55 12.99
C PRO A 782 30.49 10.52 13.98
N LYS A 783 30.39 11.84 13.73
CA LYS A 783 30.87 12.85 14.70
C LYS A 783 29.91 13.04 15.87
N VAL A 784 28.69 12.52 15.76
CA VAL A 784 27.66 12.56 16.79
C VAL A 784 27.84 11.37 17.73
N ALA A 785 27.83 11.62 19.04
CA ALA A 785 27.81 10.55 20.03
C ALA A 785 26.45 9.83 19.99
N LEU A 786 26.47 8.49 19.97
CA LEU A 786 25.26 7.68 19.83
C LEU A 786 24.34 7.78 21.07
N ASP A 787 24.92 8.10 22.22
CA ASP A 787 24.24 8.32 23.50
C ASP A 787 24.06 9.80 23.84
N GLU A 788 24.09 10.68 22.84
CA GLU A 788 23.68 12.06 23.03
C GLU A 788 22.17 12.11 23.30
N MET A 789 21.81 12.32 24.57
CA MET A 789 20.42 12.29 25.03
C MET A 789 19.71 13.64 24.88
N ASN A 790 18.41 13.60 24.57
CA ASN A 790 17.56 14.78 24.67
C ASN A 790 17.53 15.30 26.13
N PRO A 791 17.65 16.61 26.35
CA PRO A 791 17.66 17.20 27.69
C PRO A 791 16.30 17.05 28.41
N PRO A 792 16.29 17.04 29.75
CA PRO A 792 15.06 17.05 30.52
C PRO A 792 14.27 18.36 30.34
N LEU A 793 12.96 18.31 30.56
CA LEU A 793 12.06 19.46 30.33
C LEU A 793 12.46 20.73 31.11
N ASN A 794 12.99 20.58 32.33
CA ASN A 794 13.40 21.71 33.17
C ASN A 794 14.63 22.47 32.64
N ALA A 795 15.37 21.89 31.70
CA ALA A 795 16.50 22.53 31.02
C ALA A 795 16.09 23.25 29.73
N LEU A 796 14.80 23.22 29.36
CA LEU A 796 14.30 23.73 28.08
C LEU A 796 13.35 24.93 28.25
N SER A 797 13.32 25.79 27.25
CA SER A 797 12.40 26.93 27.14
C SER A 797 11.92 27.14 25.70
N GLY A 798 10.89 27.98 25.52
CA GLY A 798 10.38 28.37 24.20
C GLY A 798 9.98 27.19 23.32
N ARG A 799 10.34 27.26 22.02
CA ARG A 799 9.99 26.25 21.02
C ARG A 799 10.64 24.88 21.29
N ARG A 800 11.81 24.85 21.95
CA ARG A 800 12.47 23.59 22.39
C ARG A 800 11.65 22.86 23.43
N LEU A 801 11.17 23.59 24.45
CA LEU A 801 10.29 23.03 25.48
C LEU A 801 8.98 22.53 24.87
N TRP A 802 8.42 23.28 23.92
CA TRP A 802 7.23 22.85 23.20
C TRP A 802 7.47 21.53 22.43
N ALA A 803 8.56 21.44 21.66
CA ALA A 803 8.90 20.26 20.88
C ALA A 803 9.10 19.01 21.75
N ALA A 804 9.80 19.15 22.88
CA ALA A 804 9.99 18.06 23.84
C ALA A 804 8.68 17.61 24.49
N ARG A 805 7.76 18.54 24.81
CA ARG A 805 6.41 18.21 25.32
C ARG A 805 5.56 17.50 24.28
N GLN A 806 5.60 17.92 23.02
CA GLN A 806 4.89 17.23 21.94
C GLN A 806 5.45 15.82 21.74
N SER A 807 6.77 15.69 21.69
CA SER A 807 7.42 14.38 21.53
C SER A 807 7.11 13.43 22.71
N LEU A 808 6.94 13.93 23.93
CA LEU A 808 6.48 13.11 25.07
C LEU A 808 5.03 12.65 24.99
N ALA A 809 4.16 13.44 24.34
CA ALA A 809 2.74 13.15 24.22
C ALA A 809 2.41 12.19 23.05
N MET A 810 3.37 11.97 22.15
CA MET A 810 3.26 11.05 21.01
C MET A 810 3.31 9.58 21.45
N ASN A 811 2.61 8.71 20.72
CA ASN A 811 2.63 7.27 20.94
C ASN A 811 3.78 6.62 20.16
N TRP A 812 4.86 6.25 20.86
CA TRP A 812 6.04 5.61 20.26
C TRP A 812 6.05 4.09 20.42
N SER A 813 5.07 3.49 21.11
CA SER A 813 4.99 2.03 21.24
C SER A 813 4.44 1.36 19.99
N GLU A 814 3.82 2.12 19.10
CA GLU A 814 3.21 1.66 17.85
C GLU A 814 3.83 2.42 16.67
N PRO A 815 4.35 1.73 15.64
CA PRO A 815 4.90 2.38 14.46
C PRO A 815 3.89 3.34 13.81
N ASP A 816 4.40 4.53 13.49
CA ASP A 816 3.69 5.63 12.84
C ASP A 816 2.41 6.14 13.51
N ASP A 817 2.15 5.77 14.78
CA ASP A 817 0.97 6.23 15.54
C ASP A 817 1.19 7.62 16.16
N ILE A 818 1.75 8.55 15.38
CA ILE A 818 2.15 9.88 15.82
C ILE A 818 1.61 10.97 14.87
N PRO A 819 1.44 12.23 15.34
CA PRO A 819 1.13 13.35 14.46
C PRO A 819 2.35 13.74 13.62
N GLN A 820 2.49 13.15 12.44
CA GLN A 820 3.71 13.25 11.62
C GLN A 820 4.09 14.69 11.22
N ASP A 821 3.14 15.55 10.82
CA ASP A 821 3.43 16.97 10.52
C ASP A 821 4.07 17.69 11.73
N ILE A 822 3.62 17.36 12.95
CA ILE A 822 4.22 17.90 14.18
C ILE A 822 5.64 17.35 14.34
N LEU A 823 5.84 16.05 14.16
CA LEU A 823 7.16 15.43 14.25
C LEU A 823 8.13 16.03 13.24
N ASN A 824 7.75 16.19 11.97
CA ASN A 824 8.63 16.77 10.95
C ASN A 824 9.03 18.21 11.22
N ARG A 825 8.13 19.02 11.79
CA ARG A 825 8.49 20.38 12.25
C ARG A 825 9.53 20.33 13.37
N ILE A 826 9.37 19.38 14.29
CA ILE A 826 10.33 19.15 15.38
C ILE A 826 11.69 18.74 14.82
N LEU A 827 11.73 17.77 13.91
CA LEU A 827 12.97 17.29 13.27
C LEU A 827 13.64 18.40 12.44
N TRP A 828 12.87 19.21 11.72
CA TRP A 828 13.37 20.37 11.00
C TRP A 828 14.03 21.38 11.96
N TRP A 829 13.39 21.73 13.06
CA TRP A 829 13.94 22.69 14.02
C TRP A 829 15.14 22.16 14.78
N ASP A 830 15.16 20.86 15.07
CA ASP A 830 16.32 20.18 15.66
C ASP A 830 17.54 20.28 14.74
N SER A 831 17.36 19.99 13.44
CA SER A 831 18.44 20.05 12.45
C SER A 831 18.84 21.48 12.05
N LYS A 832 17.87 22.34 11.76
CA LYS A 832 18.10 23.66 11.13
C LYS A 832 18.21 24.82 12.12
N GLY A 833 17.87 24.57 13.39
CA GLY A 833 17.74 25.57 14.42
C GLY A 833 16.30 26.04 14.63
N TYR A 834 15.94 26.28 15.89
CA TYR A 834 14.58 26.53 16.33
C TYR A 834 13.98 27.88 15.90
N ASP A 835 14.78 28.78 15.33
CA ASP A 835 14.29 30.05 14.77
C ASP A 835 13.99 29.95 13.27
N LYS A 836 14.40 28.87 12.60
CA LYS A 836 14.13 28.70 11.17
C LYS A 836 12.67 28.32 10.92
N PRO A 837 11.98 28.98 9.98
CA PRO A 837 10.63 28.59 9.60
C PRO A 837 10.66 27.22 8.92
N TYR A 838 9.64 26.40 9.18
CA TYR A 838 9.40 25.18 8.42
C TYR A 838 9.02 25.55 6.97
N PRO A 839 9.52 24.84 5.94
CA PRO A 839 9.17 25.12 4.56
C PRO A 839 7.66 25.09 4.33
N LYS A 840 7.14 25.94 3.44
CA LYS A 840 5.74 25.86 3.02
C LYS A 840 5.60 24.74 1.99
N LEU A 841 4.79 23.74 2.32
CA LEU A 841 4.28 22.74 1.37
C LEU A 841 3.47 23.43 0.26
N ARG A 842 3.48 22.84 -0.93
CA ARG A 842 2.77 23.41 -2.08
C ARG A 842 1.33 22.94 -2.19
#